data_AF-A0A292STM7-F1
#
_entry.id   AF-A0A292STM7-F1
#
_cell.length_a   1.000
_cell.length_b   1.000
_cell.length_c   1.000
_cell.angle_alpha   90.00
_cell.angle_beta   90.00
_cell.angle_gamma   90.00
#
_symmetry.space_group_name_H-M   'P 1'
#
loop_
_entity.id
_entity.type
_entity.pdbx_description
1 polymer ?
#
loop_
_entity_poly.entity_id
_entity_poly.type
_entity_poly.pdbx_seq_one_letter_code
_entity_poly.pdbx_strand_id
1 'polypeptide(L)'
;MINVCLACDDNYAKYAGVVIASILDSANPDDSLCFYILDGGIKSKNKDKILALKDIKDCEIKFVPIDNSLFTDYMDVRTHEYISIPTFYRLKLPTLLPNVKRVIYFDCDFVVTSSLAKLFNVNMGDYPIAGVKDISKKLTKINPNYVNAGMLVMDIENLRKINAEKILLDWTKEHFDTIKLGDQEIINEALKGKIMLVEDEWNVQSSNFTNRSSYTRTPKAIHFVAKKKPWHYASFSVHRPLYFKYLQLTPWKLSEKDLKHWTHDNQIASLIEYVKYRPLFLFRPRFYEALFETYIKPCFEYKKPVIKSKTFIVWEPCSKSHSEVVPGYVKYLLDLGYHVSVIVNPQHYKSGLFSRFEDKNLTLNKMSRKEVKEFFRKNNLKDVSGVLVTTSGKLCDSIHYEQCYESFNPEADKSKLFFVEHEVKHSVDAGTWRKDIITLRKLNYKEADSVVVNPHYFGEVKLTPKNSDIVNFVTVGAIQGKKKNNDLIINSVKELHEKGIRNFKITVIGKGHLKKLPKELQQYFDIKGRLPFDKMYDEIEKADFLITSYDETKPGHIRYNTTGTSGNFQLVYGFAKPCIIIESFGPINGFDSSNSILYKTDSEFANALQKGIEMSSEKYSELQKNLKAYADKLYENSKENLRKLITTKGGINE
;
A
#
# COMPACT_ATOMS: atom_id res chain seq x y z
N MET A 1 8.48 -3.38 19.49
CA MET A 1 7.35 -2.63 20.07
C MET A 1 7.70 -1.14 20.11
N ILE A 2 6.84 -0.29 19.57
CA ILE A 2 6.98 1.17 19.51
C ILE A 2 6.22 1.75 20.70
N ASN A 3 6.92 2.44 21.59
CA ASN A 3 6.32 3.10 22.74
C ASN A 3 5.97 4.55 22.39
N VAL A 4 4.73 4.96 22.71
CA VAL A 4 4.23 6.32 22.52
C VAL A 4 3.74 6.85 23.86
N CYS A 5 4.04 8.11 24.17
CA CYS A 5 3.58 8.77 25.40
C CYS A 5 2.75 10.01 25.07
N LEU A 6 1.63 10.19 25.77
CA LEU A 6 0.83 11.41 25.76
C LEU A 6 0.52 11.83 27.19
N ALA A 7 0.34 13.13 27.42
CA ALA A 7 -0.13 13.66 28.70
C ALA A 7 -1.43 14.46 28.51
N CYS A 8 -2.45 14.16 29.32
CA CYS A 8 -3.69 14.92 29.29
C CYS A 8 -4.51 14.80 30.58
N ASP A 9 -5.42 15.75 30.74
CA ASP A 9 -6.54 15.69 31.67
C ASP A 9 -7.82 15.18 30.98
N ASP A 10 -8.93 15.15 31.71
CA ASP A 10 -10.24 14.72 31.17
C ASP A 10 -10.72 15.59 29.99
N ASN A 11 -10.38 16.88 29.98
CA ASN A 11 -10.80 17.82 28.94
C ASN A 11 -10.08 17.54 27.61
N TYR A 12 -8.83 17.09 27.69
CA TYR A 12 -8.00 16.78 26.54
C TYR A 12 -8.06 15.30 26.09
N ALA A 13 -8.73 14.44 26.84
CA ALA A 13 -8.86 13.00 26.51
C ALA A 13 -9.40 12.73 25.10
N LYS A 14 -10.36 13.54 24.63
CA LYS A 14 -10.88 13.45 23.25
C LYS A 14 -9.77 13.70 22.21
N TYR A 15 -8.92 14.70 22.44
CA TYR A 15 -7.89 15.10 21.50
C TYR A 15 -6.72 14.10 21.51
N ALA A 16 -6.34 13.60 22.69
CA ALA A 16 -5.44 12.45 22.82
C ALA A 16 -5.96 11.25 22.03
N GLY A 17 -7.27 10.97 22.10
CA GLY A 17 -7.91 9.93 21.32
C GLY A 17 -7.75 10.10 19.80
N VAL A 18 -7.77 11.33 19.29
CA VAL A 18 -7.50 11.62 17.86
C VAL A 18 -6.05 11.31 17.49
N VAL A 19 -5.09 11.68 18.35
CA VAL A 19 -3.67 11.36 18.13
C VAL A 19 -3.48 9.85 18.07
N ILE A 20 -3.98 9.11 19.06
CA ILE A 20 -3.91 7.64 19.13
C ILE A 20 -4.55 7.01 17.89
N ALA A 21 -5.77 7.41 17.53
CA ALA A 21 -6.45 6.90 16.34
C ALA A 21 -5.67 7.18 15.05
N SER A 22 -5.05 8.35 14.92
CA SER A 22 -4.24 8.70 13.75
C SER A 22 -2.95 7.87 13.65
N ILE A 23 -2.33 7.54 14.78
CA ILE A 23 -1.17 6.64 14.85
C ILE A 23 -1.59 5.22 14.47
N LEU A 24 -2.70 4.71 15.01
CA LEU A 24 -3.20 3.36 14.74
C LEU A 24 -3.59 3.17 13.25
N ASP A 25 -4.33 4.11 12.64
CA ASP A 25 -4.71 4.07 11.22
C ASP A 25 -3.49 4.17 10.28
N SER A 26 -2.41 4.81 10.74
CA SER A 26 -1.20 5.05 9.94
C SER A 26 -0.11 4.00 10.15
N ALA A 27 -0.30 3.06 11.08
CA ALA A 27 0.67 2.03 11.43
C ALA A 27 0.77 0.95 10.32
N ASN A 28 1.96 0.36 10.18
CA ASN A 28 2.13 -0.83 9.33
C ASN A 28 1.42 -2.04 9.96
N PRO A 29 1.07 -3.09 9.18
CA PRO A 29 0.52 -4.32 9.73
C PRO A 29 1.35 -4.91 10.88
N ASP A 30 2.67 -4.88 10.77
CA ASP A 30 3.58 -5.51 11.75
C ASP A 30 4.01 -4.58 12.90
N ASP A 31 3.60 -3.31 12.88
CA ASP A 31 3.91 -2.37 13.96
C ASP A 31 3.17 -2.79 15.24
N SER A 32 3.89 -3.20 16.28
CA SER A 32 3.35 -3.39 17.63
C SER A 32 3.47 -2.10 18.45
N LEU A 33 2.37 -1.58 18.97
CA LEU A 33 2.29 -0.27 19.64
C LEU A 33 1.93 -0.40 21.13
N CYS A 34 2.57 0.41 21.97
CA CYS A 34 2.20 0.60 23.37
C CYS A 34 2.07 2.09 23.69
N PHE A 35 0.89 2.51 24.12
CA PHE A 35 0.59 3.89 24.52
C PHE A 35 0.65 4.03 26.05
N TYR A 36 1.43 4.98 26.51
CA TYR A 36 1.48 5.43 27.90
C TYR A 36 0.75 6.77 28.00
N ILE A 37 -0.35 6.81 28.75
CA ILE A 37 -1.15 8.01 28.95
C ILE A 37 -0.87 8.53 30.35
N LEU A 38 -0.11 9.61 30.46
CA LEU A 38 0.12 10.31 31.72
C LEU A 38 -1.19 10.98 32.14
N ASP A 39 -1.82 10.36 33.12
CA ASP A 39 -3.21 10.58 33.49
C ASP A 39 -3.32 11.70 34.53
N GLY A 40 -3.63 12.92 34.05
CA GLY A 40 -3.86 14.11 34.87
C GLY A 40 -5.28 14.18 35.46
N GLY A 41 -5.99 13.06 35.60
CA GLY A 41 -7.34 13.01 36.17
C GLY A 41 -8.45 12.72 35.15
N ILE A 42 -8.19 11.84 34.18
CA ILE A 42 -9.14 11.39 33.16
C ILE A 42 -10.23 10.55 33.82
N LYS A 43 -11.50 10.86 33.55
CA LYS A 43 -12.64 10.12 34.10
C LYS A 43 -12.80 8.76 33.43
N SER A 44 -13.37 7.80 34.16
CA SER A 44 -13.61 6.42 33.68
C SER A 44 -14.23 6.39 32.28
N LYS A 45 -15.29 7.18 32.05
CA LYS A 45 -15.98 7.25 30.75
C LYS A 45 -15.05 7.59 29.58
N ASN A 46 -14.09 8.48 29.78
CA ASN A 46 -13.13 8.83 28.73
C ASN A 46 -12.00 7.80 28.63
N LYS A 47 -11.60 7.17 29.74
CA LYS A 47 -10.67 6.01 29.71
C LYS A 47 -11.25 4.86 28.88
N ASP A 48 -12.52 4.53 29.08
CA ASP A 48 -13.22 3.47 28.32
C ASP A 48 -13.23 3.78 26.82
N LYS A 49 -13.46 5.04 26.45
CA LYS A 49 -13.39 5.48 25.05
C LYS A 49 -11.99 5.41 24.46
N ILE A 50 -10.96 5.71 25.23
CA ILE A 50 -9.56 5.55 24.79
C ILE A 50 -9.26 4.06 24.60
N LEU A 51 -9.69 3.20 25.53
CA LEU A 51 -9.49 1.74 25.44
C LEU A 51 -10.18 1.13 24.21
N ALA A 52 -11.35 1.63 23.83
CA ALA A 52 -12.07 1.20 22.63
C ALA A 52 -11.31 1.49 21.31
N LEU A 53 -10.27 2.33 21.33
CA LEU A 53 -9.45 2.59 20.13
C LEU A 53 -8.64 1.35 19.68
N LYS A 54 -8.51 0.32 20.54
CA LYS A 54 -7.93 -0.97 20.18
C LYS A 54 -8.65 -1.66 19.02
N ASP A 55 -9.91 -1.29 18.75
CA ASP A 55 -10.68 -1.81 17.62
C ASP A 55 -10.14 -1.34 16.25
N ILE A 56 -9.38 -0.23 16.20
CA ILE A 56 -8.75 0.26 14.96
C ILE A 56 -7.59 -0.64 14.57
N LYS A 57 -6.73 -0.97 15.55
CA LYS A 57 -5.60 -1.89 15.44
C LYS A 57 -5.21 -2.32 16.85
N ASP A 58 -4.90 -3.61 17.00
CA ASP A 58 -4.46 -4.16 18.29
C ASP A 58 -3.24 -3.42 18.85
N CYS A 59 -3.30 -3.08 20.14
CA CYS A 59 -2.26 -2.32 20.84
C CYS A 59 -2.40 -2.40 22.37
N GLU A 60 -1.30 -2.07 23.06
CA GLU A 60 -1.30 -1.85 24.51
C GLU A 60 -1.61 -0.38 24.83
N ILE A 61 -2.44 -0.16 25.84
CA ILE A 61 -2.74 1.19 26.38
C ILE A 61 -2.63 1.11 27.90
N LYS A 62 -1.77 1.94 28.49
CA LYS A 62 -1.45 1.99 29.92
C LYS A 62 -1.68 3.41 30.43
N PHE A 63 -2.58 3.57 31.38
CA PHE A 63 -2.75 4.83 32.10
C PHE A 63 -1.74 4.90 33.24
N VAL A 64 -0.94 5.97 33.27
CA VAL A 64 0.07 6.24 34.29
C VAL A 64 -0.50 7.32 35.21
N PRO A 65 -1.02 6.96 36.40
CA PRO A 65 -1.58 7.94 37.32
C PRO A 65 -0.50 8.93 37.77
N ILE A 66 -0.85 10.21 37.81
CA ILE A 66 0.08 11.27 38.19
C ILE A 66 -0.16 11.73 39.61
N ASP A 67 0.90 11.68 40.41
CA ASP A 67 0.97 12.39 41.67
C ASP A 67 1.45 13.82 41.42
N ASN A 68 0.55 14.79 41.61
CA ASN A 68 0.83 16.21 41.43
C ASN A 68 1.92 16.73 42.39
N SER A 69 2.19 16.04 43.51
CA SER A 69 3.25 16.43 44.45
C SER A 69 4.65 16.41 43.81
N LEU A 70 4.85 15.58 42.77
CA LEU A 70 6.12 15.50 42.03
C LEU A 70 6.42 16.75 41.18
N PHE A 71 5.44 17.65 41.04
CA PHE A 71 5.50 18.79 40.12
C PHE A 71 5.36 20.14 40.82
N THR A 72 5.38 20.20 42.14
CA THR A 72 5.23 21.46 42.91
C THR A 72 6.24 22.52 42.49
N ASP A 73 7.49 22.13 42.20
CA ASP A 73 8.55 23.04 41.72
C ASP A 73 8.27 23.65 40.33
N TYR A 74 7.33 23.09 39.56
CA TYR A 74 6.99 23.54 38.21
C TYR A 74 5.63 24.25 38.12
N MET A 75 4.77 24.16 39.15
CA MET A 75 3.39 24.66 39.09
C MET A 75 3.30 26.18 38.84
N ASP A 76 4.26 26.94 39.37
CA ASP A 76 4.29 28.40 39.28
C ASP A 76 5.20 28.93 38.15
N VAL A 77 5.78 28.03 37.34
CA VAL A 77 6.63 28.43 36.20
C VAL A 77 5.78 29.13 35.15
N ARG A 78 6.22 30.34 34.75
CA ARG A 78 5.54 31.13 33.70
C ARG A 78 5.48 30.37 32.37
N THR A 79 4.26 30.22 31.86
CA THR A 79 3.95 29.62 30.56
C THR A 79 2.78 30.37 29.91
N HIS A 80 2.39 29.98 28.69
CA HIS A 80 1.21 30.57 28.06
C HIS A 80 -0.08 30.19 28.80
N GLU A 81 -1.02 31.12 28.97
CA GLU A 81 -2.28 30.96 29.73
C GLU A 81 -3.14 29.74 29.35
N TYR A 82 -2.95 29.17 28.15
CA TYR A 82 -3.70 28.01 27.67
C TYR A 82 -3.01 26.66 27.96
N ILE A 83 -1.87 26.66 28.63
CA ILE A 83 -1.07 25.47 28.93
C ILE A 83 -1.36 25.01 30.37
N SER A 84 -1.74 23.73 30.52
CA SER A 84 -2.08 23.13 31.81
C SER A 84 -0.90 22.35 32.41
N ILE A 85 -0.99 22.02 33.70
CA ILE A 85 0.01 21.26 34.46
C ILE A 85 0.49 19.97 33.73
N PRO A 86 -0.37 19.18 33.05
CA PRO A 86 0.07 18.01 32.28
C PRO A 86 1.22 18.23 31.30
N THR A 87 1.42 19.45 30.82
CA THR A 87 2.54 19.77 29.94
C THR A 87 3.91 19.54 30.61
N PHE A 88 4.01 19.74 31.93
CA PHE A 88 5.25 19.52 32.69
C PHE A 88 5.53 18.04 33.00
N TYR A 89 4.55 17.14 32.83
CA TYR A 89 4.74 15.71 33.14
C TYR A 89 5.89 15.08 32.34
N ARG A 90 6.17 15.60 31.13
CA ARG A 90 7.28 15.11 30.29
C ARG A 90 8.66 15.29 30.94
N LEU A 91 8.82 16.27 31.84
CA LEU A 91 10.07 16.55 32.53
C LEU A 91 10.47 15.45 33.53
N LYS A 92 9.51 14.59 33.91
CA LYS A 92 9.69 13.48 34.88
C LYS A 92 9.49 12.09 34.25
N LEU A 93 9.61 11.98 32.93
CA LEU A 93 9.43 10.68 32.24
C LEU A 93 10.36 9.56 32.71
N PRO A 94 11.65 9.80 33.02
CA PRO A 94 12.52 8.78 33.60
C PRO A 94 11.95 8.10 34.85
N THR A 95 11.37 8.88 35.76
CA THR A 95 10.71 8.42 36.99
C THR A 95 9.34 7.81 36.69
N LEU A 96 8.53 8.44 35.84
CA LEU A 96 7.17 7.98 35.53
C LEU A 96 7.12 6.66 34.73
N LEU A 97 8.15 6.37 33.92
CA LEU A 97 8.20 5.20 33.04
C LEU A 97 9.43 4.30 33.32
N PRO A 98 9.59 3.75 34.54
CA PRO A 98 10.83 3.13 35.02
C PRO A 98 11.35 1.99 34.14
N ASN A 99 10.44 1.25 33.49
CA ASN A 99 10.78 0.07 32.68
C ASN A 99 10.85 0.36 31.17
N VAL A 100 10.66 1.63 30.76
CA VAL A 100 10.73 2.03 29.35
C VAL A 100 12.14 2.53 29.04
N LYS A 101 12.70 2.03 27.93
CA LYS A 101 14.02 2.47 27.43
C LYS A 101 13.93 3.66 26.49
N ARG A 102 12.90 3.70 25.65
CA ARG A 102 12.69 4.74 24.65
C ARG A 102 11.20 4.95 24.41
N VAL A 103 10.82 6.20 24.17
CA VAL A 103 9.44 6.59 23.87
C VAL A 103 9.39 7.74 22.87
N ILE A 104 8.35 7.80 22.04
CA ILE A 104 8.00 9.01 21.30
C ILE A 104 6.90 9.73 22.07
N TYR A 105 7.19 10.93 22.54
CA TYR A 105 6.23 11.81 23.18
C TYR A 105 5.50 12.64 22.13
N PHE A 106 4.17 12.78 22.28
CA PHE A 106 3.34 13.71 21.51
C PHE A 106 2.45 14.56 22.42
N ASP A 107 2.27 15.83 22.06
CA ASP A 107 1.16 16.64 22.57
C ASP A 107 -0.18 16.14 22.01
N CYS A 108 -1.28 16.51 22.66
CA CYS A 108 -2.62 16.05 22.32
C CYS A 108 -3.25 16.77 21.12
N ASP A 109 -2.56 17.74 20.52
CA ASP A 109 -2.99 18.54 19.36
C ASP A 109 -2.21 18.16 18.09
N PHE A 110 -2.01 16.86 17.91
CA PHE A 110 -1.36 16.26 16.75
C PHE A 110 -2.32 15.49 15.85
N VAL A 111 -1.89 15.30 14.61
CA VAL A 111 -2.37 14.24 13.71
C VAL A 111 -1.16 13.57 13.08
N VAL A 112 -1.07 12.25 13.18
CA VAL A 112 -0.02 11.42 12.59
C VAL A 112 -0.56 10.73 11.33
N THR A 113 0.22 10.75 10.25
CA THR A 113 -0.17 10.31 8.90
C THR A 113 0.81 9.30 8.30
N SER A 114 1.77 8.82 9.10
CA SER A 114 2.76 7.82 8.69
C SER A 114 3.10 6.89 9.85
N SER A 115 3.57 5.68 9.57
CA SER A 115 4.08 4.75 10.59
C SER A 115 5.23 5.39 11.36
N LEU A 116 5.20 5.26 12.69
CA LEU A 116 6.23 5.77 13.59
C LEU A 116 7.51 4.92 13.60
N ALA A 117 7.55 3.78 12.90
CA ALA A 117 8.66 2.83 12.96
C ALA A 117 10.01 3.48 12.60
N LYS A 118 10.04 4.32 11.57
CA LYS A 118 11.27 5.06 11.18
C LYS A 118 11.69 6.05 12.27
N LEU A 119 10.75 6.80 12.83
CA LEU A 119 11.03 7.80 13.87
C LEU A 119 11.53 7.15 15.17
N PHE A 120 10.89 6.06 15.59
CA PHE A 120 11.25 5.34 16.82
C PHE A 120 12.65 4.74 16.76
N ASN A 121 13.04 4.24 15.58
CA ASN A 121 14.32 3.58 15.34
C ASN A 121 15.42 4.53 14.82
N VAL A 122 15.23 5.85 14.93
CA VAL A 122 16.30 6.80 14.60
C VAL A 122 17.54 6.52 15.46
N ASN A 123 18.73 6.57 14.84
CA ASN A 123 19.98 6.41 15.56
C ASN A 123 20.29 7.71 16.31
N MET A 124 20.14 7.67 17.64
CA MET A 124 20.35 8.82 18.52
C MET A 124 21.77 8.87 19.11
N GLY A 125 22.60 7.83 18.94
CA GLY A 125 23.89 7.75 19.64
C GLY A 125 23.73 8.03 21.15
N ASP A 126 24.51 9.00 21.64
CA ASP A 126 24.48 9.44 23.04
C ASP A 126 23.48 10.58 23.32
N TYR A 127 22.73 11.05 22.31
CA TYR A 127 21.75 12.11 22.51
C TYR A 127 20.55 11.59 23.32
N PRO A 128 20.22 12.18 24.48
CA PRO A 128 19.05 11.77 25.28
C PRO A 128 17.71 12.12 24.63
N ILE A 129 17.68 13.14 23.76
CA ILE A 129 16.46 13.65 23.11
C ILE A 129 16.74 13.91 21.64
N ALA A 130 15.76 13.58 20.80
CA ALA A 130 15.68 14.05 19.42
C ALA A 130 14.35 14.73 19.16
N GLY A 131 14.35 15.80 18.37
CA GLY A 131 13.13 16.57 18.08
C GLY A 131 13.25 17.39 16.80
N VAL A 132 12.16 18.05 16.43
CA VAL A 132 12.13 18.91 15.25
C VAL A 132 12.30 20.36 15.66
N LYS A 133 13.11 21.07 14.90
CA LYS A 133 13.41 22.49 15.08
C LYS A 133 12.14 23.34 15.21
N ASP A 134 12.11 24.26 16.18
CA ASP A 134 10.96 25.15 16.40
C ASP A 134 10.80 26.14 15.23
N ILE A 135 9.56 26.47 14.87
CA ILE A 135 9.24 27.41 13.79
C ILE A 135 9.77 28.84 14.07
N SER A 136 10.02 29.18 15.33
CA SER A 136 10.53 30.48 15.75
C SER A 136 11.98 30.69 15.31
N LYS A 137 12.17 31.48 14.25
CA LYS A 137 13.49 31.92 13.78
C LYS A 137 14.32 32.64 14.85
N LYS A 138 13.67 33.28 15.84
CA LYS A 138 14.36 33.97 16.93
C LYS A 138 15.04 32.97 17.86
N LEU A 139 14.30 31.96 18.33
CA LEU A 139 14.81 30.92 19.23
C LEU A 139 15.91 30.13 18.54
N THR A 140 15.65 29.73 17.30
CA THR A 140 16.57 28.91 16.51
C THR A 140 17.81 29.63 16.00
N LYS A 141 17.84 30.97 16.03
CA LYS A 141 19.06 31.75 15.79
C LYS A 141 19.96 31.78 17.02
N ILE A 142 19.39 31.78 18.22
CA ILE A 142 20.11 31.80 19.50
C ILE A 142 20.62 30.39 19.85
N ASN A 143 19.78 29.38 19.64
CA ASN A 143 20.08 27.97 19.86
C ASN A 143 19.73 27.19 18.58
N PRO A 144 20.71 26.88 17.70
CA PRO A 144 20.46 26.25 16.41
C PRO A 144 19.72 24.92 16.46
N ASN A 145 19.81 24.21 17.58
CA ASN A 145 19.15 22.93 17.83
C ASN A 145 17.90 23.08 18.72
N TYR A 146 17.36 24.29 18.86
CA TYR A 146 16.14 24.52 19.62
C TYR A 146 14.95 23.82 18.95
N VAL A 147 14.38 22.82 19.61
CA VAL A 147 13.28 22.00 19.12
C VAL A 147 11.94 22.42 19.72
N ASN A 148 10.87 22.22 18.96
CA ASN A 148 9.53 22.28 19.50
C ASN A 148 9.29 21.04 20.39
N ALA A 149 8.81 21.25 21.62
CA ALA A 149 8.69 20.17 22.61
C ALA A 149 7.47 19.26 22.38
N GLY A 150 6.55 19.62 21.48
CA GLY A 150 5.31 18.87 21.27
C GLY A 150 5.48 17.50 20.60
N MET A 151 6.65 17.25 19.98
CA MET A 151 7.04 15.90 19.57
C MET A 151 8.52 15.70 19.89
N LEU A 152 8.82 14.70 20.72
CA LEU A 152 10.19 14.35 21.12
C LEU A 152 10.37 12.83 21.09
N VAL A 153 11.46 12.36 20.49
CA VAL A 153 11.96 11.00 20.75
C VAL A 153 12.86 11.09 21.97
N MET A 154 12.50 10.38 23.03
CA MET A 154 13.20 10.43 24.32
C MET A 154 13.83 9.07 24.60
N ASP A 155 15.15 9.05 24.66
CA ASP A 155 15.92 7.90 25.11
C ASP A 155 15.96 7.94 26.64
N ILE A 156 14.98 7.27 27.25
CA ILE A 156 14.74 7.28 28.68
C ILE A 156 15.93 6.67 29.43
N GLU A 157 16.59 5.66 28.85
CA GLU A 157 17.79 5.06 29.44
C GLU A 157 18.93 6.09 29.51
N ASN A 158 19.21 6.82 28.42
CA ASN A 158 20.22 7.87 28.44
C ASN A 158 19.83 9.05 29.35
N LEU A 159 18.54 9.43 29.41
CA LEU A 159 18.05 10.44 30.35
C LEU A 159 18.30 10.04 31.82
N ARG A 160 18.13 8.76 32.17
CA ARG A 160 18.49 8.24 33.50
C ARG A 160 19.99 8.31 33.74
N LYS A 161 20.82 7.86 32.78
CA LYS A 161 22.29 7.86 32.91
C LYS A 161 22.85 9.25 33.24
N ILE A 162 22.29 10.30 32.65
CA ILE A 162 22.74 11.68 32.89
C ILE A 162 22.01 12.38 34.04
N ASN A 163 21.13 11.67 34.76
CA ASN A 163 20.26 12.25 35.79
C ASN A 163 19.48 13.49 35.30
N ALA A 164 18.86 13.37 34.13
CA ALA A 164 18.27 14.50 33.40
C ALA A 164 17.20 15.24 34.20
N GLU A 165 16.39 14.54 35.01
CA GLU A 165 15.35 15.19 35.83
C GLU A 165 15.94 16.18 36.84
N LYS A 166 17.12 15.88 37.41
CA LYS A 166 17.83 16.80 38.29
C LYS A 166 18.37 18.00 37.51
N ILE A 167 18.97 17.76 36.34
CA ILE A 167 19.46 18.84 35.45
C ILE A 167 18.33 19.81 35.09
N LEU A 168 17.17 19.28 34.69
CA LEU A 168 15.99 20.07 34.34
C LEU A 168 15.46 20.87 35.54
N LEU A 169 15.40 20.24 36.71
CA LEU A 169 14.96 20.89 37.95
C LEU A 169 15.90 22.01 38.41
N ASP A 170 17.19 21.73 38.48
CA ASP A 170 18.22 22.69 38.92
C ASP A 170 18.20 23.92 38.00
N TRP A 171 18.16 23.71 36.68
CA TRP A 171 18.08 24.80 35.71
C TRP A 171 16.80 25.63 35.89
N THR A 172 15.67 24.96 36.14
CA THR A 172 14.38 25.62 36.38
C THR A 172 14.43 26.49 37.63
N LYS A 173 15.04 26.03 38.73
CA LYS A 173 15.18 26.79 39.97
C LYS A 173 16.08 28.00 39.80
N GLU A 174 17.20 27.85 39.09
CA GLU A 174 18.13 28.94 38.80
C GLU A 174 17.50 30.03 37.91
N HIS A 175 16.63 29.65 36.97
CA HIS A 175 16.08 30.55 35.96
C HIS A 175 14.61 30.90 36.17
N PHE A 176 14.02 30.53 37.31
CA PHE A 176 12.58 30.52 37.56
C PHE A 176 11.86 31.80 37.11
N ASP A 177 12.39 32.97 37.47
CA ASP A 177 11.79 34.27 37.15
C ASP A 177 11.93 34.69 35.68
N THR A 178 12.84 34.05 34.94
CA THR A 178 13.19 34.40 33.56
C THR A 178 12.56 33.49 32.51
N ILE A 179 12.07 32.32 32.90
CA ILE A 179 11.39 31.35 32.01
C ILE A 179 10.14 31.99 31.41
N LYS A 180 9.92 31.76 30.11
CA LYS A 180 8.78 32.30 29.35
C LYS A 180 8.02 31.24 28.57
N LEU A 181 8.68 30.18 28.14
CA LEU A 181 8.08 29.12 27.31
C LEU A 181 7.95 27.79 28.05
N GLY A 182 7.91 27.83 29.39
CA GLY A 182 7.66 26.66 30.24
C GLY A 182 8.61 25.50 29.98
N ASP A 183 8.04 24.29 29.88
CA ASP A 183 8.75 23.03 29.66
C ASP A 183 9.62 23.03 28.40
N GLN A 184 9.17 23.68 27.32
CA GLN A 184 9.94 23.73 26.08
C GLN A 184 11.26 24.48 26.26
N GLU A 185 11.26 25.60 26.98
CA GLU A 185 12.48 26.34 27.28
C GLU A 185 13.38 25.58 28.24
N ILE A 186 12.80 24.99 29.28
CA ILE A 186 13.53 24.17 30.25
C ILE A 186 14.29 23.04 29.53
N ILE A 187 13.61 22.27 28.67
CA ILE A 187 14.25 21.17 27.93
C ILE A 187 15.38 21.68 27.05
N ASN A 188 15.12 22.72 26.25
CA ASN A 188 16.07 23.19 25.24
C ASN A 188 17.32 23.85 25.83
N GLU A 189 17.19 24.57 26.94
CA GLU A 189 18.31 25.27 27.57
C GLU A 189 19.04 24.39 28.59
N ALA A 190 18.34 23.59 29.40
CA ALA A 190 18.99 22.69 30.35
C ALA A 190 19.74 21.53 29.66
N LEU A 191 19.27 21.07 28.49
CA LEU A 191 19.92 20.03 27.68
C LEU A 191 20.58 20.59 26.42
N LYS A 192 20.97 21.86 26.44
CA LYS A 192 21.63 22.53 25.32
C LYS A 192 22.88 21.76 24.87
N GLY A 193 22.99 21.54 23.56
CA GLY A 193 24.07 20.72 22.97
C GLY A 193 23.85 19.20 23.07
N LYS A 194 22.81 18.73 23.77
CA LYS A 194 22.44 17.30 23.90
C LYS A 194 21.10 16.96 23.22
N ILE A 195 20.68 17.76 22.25
CA ILE A 195 19.46 17.52 21.47
C ILE A 195 19.82 17.29 20.00
N MET A 196 19.37 16.15 19.47
CA MET A 196 19.47 15.79 18.07
C MET A 196 18.29 16.35 17.27
N LEU A 197 18.54 16.82 16.05
CA LEU A 197 17.48 17.20 15.12
C LEU A 197 17.01 16.01 14.28
N VAL A 198 15.70 15.88 14.08
CA VAL A 198 15.09 14.95 13.10
C VAL A 198 14.41 15.73 11.97
N GLU A 199 13.95 15.03 10.93
CA GLU A 199 13.36 15.67 9.75
C GLU A 199 12.08 16.45 10.10
N ASP A 200 11.92 17.63 9.48
CA ASP A 200 10.82 18.59 9.72
C ASP A 200 9.43 17.99 9.51
N GLU A 201 9.30 17.00 8.63
CA GLU A 201 8.05 16.30 8.34
C GLU A 201 7.44 15.58 9.57
N TRP A 202 8.23 15.29 10.60
CA TRP A 202 7.78 14.66 11.85
C TRP A 202 7.16 15.63 12.85
N ASN A 203 7.20 16.94 12.59
CA ASN A 203 6.51 17.95 13.40
C ASN A 203 6.26 19.20 12.54
N VAL A 204 5.29 19.09 11.63
CA VAL A 204 4.83 20.21 10.82
C VAL A 204 3.94 21.10 11.68
N GLN A 205 4.55 22.12 12.28
CA GLN A 205 3.92 23.10 13.15
C GLN A 205 3.05 24.04 12.31
N SER A 206 1.74 24.08 12.58
CA SER A 206 0.77 24.91 11.86
C SER A 206 -0.16 25.64 12.83
N SER A 207 -0.05 26.97 12.89
CA SER A 207 -0.99 27.79 13.69
C SER A 207 -2.10 28.43 12.85
N ASN A 208 -1.86 28.62 11.56
CA ASN A 208 -2.83 29.13 10.59
C ASN A 208 -2.35 28.83 9.15
N PHE A 209 -3.07 29.32 8.15
CA PHE A 209 -2.74 29.12 6.73
C PHE A 209 -1.33 29.55 6.30
N THR A 210 -0.83 30.68 6.83
CA THR A 210 0.48 31.25 6.43
C THR A 210 1.63 30.91 7.37
N ASN A 211 1.33 30.59 8.63
CA ASN A 211 2.35 30.28 9.62
C ASN A 211 2.49 28.75 9.78
N ARG A 212 3.38 28.19 8.95
CA ARG A 212 3.75 26.77 8.92
C ARG A 212 5.26 26.61 8.95
N SER A 213 5.76 25.59 9.66
CA SER A 213 7.20 25.27 9.68
C SER A 213 7.66 24.63 8.38
N SER A 214 6.75 23.91 7.70
CA SER A 214 7.01 23.24 6.43
C SER A 214 5.76 23.27 5.54
N TYR A 215 5.97 23.37 4.23
CA TYR A 215 4.92 23.23 3.21
C TYR A 215 4.93 21.85 2.56
N THR A 216 5.61 20.85 3.16
CA THR A 216 5.62 19.47 2.67
C THR A 216 4.20 18.95 2.38
N ARG A 217 4.06 18.24 1.25
CA ARG A 217 2.79 17.61 0.84
C ARG A 217 2.55 16.28 1.56
N THR A 218 3.58 15.73 2.17
CA THR A 218 3.57 14.45 2.89
C THR A 218 4.02 14.67 4.33
N PRO A 219 3.34 15.54 5.10
CA PRO A 219 3.63 15.64 6.53
C PRO A 219 3.43 14.26 7.15
N LYS A 220 4.32 13.85 8.05
CA LYS A 220 4.23 12.59 8.78
C LYS A 220 3.55 12.79 10.13
N ALA A 221 3.73 13.96 10.73
CA ALA A 221 2.99 14.41 11.89
C ALA A 221 2.76 15.92 11.82
N ILE A 222 1.52 16.33 12.08
CA ILE A 222 1.05 17.71 11.99
C ILE A 222 0.72 18.18 13.39
N HIS A 223 1.36 19.26 13.81
CA HIS A 223 1.17 19.85 15.14
C HIS A 223 0.38 21.15 15.04
N PHE A 224 -0.82 21.17 15.62
CA PHE A 224 -1.68 22.36 15.63
C PHE A 224 -1.30 23.36 16.74
N VAL A 225 -0.12 23.95 16.61
CA VAL A 225 0.47 24.88 17.60
C VAL A 225 -0.36 26.16 17.81
N ALA A 226 -0.09 26.85 18.93
CA ALA A 226 -0.75 28.08 19.37
C ALA A 226 -2.25 27.92 19.72
N LYS A 227 -2.93 29.05 20.00
CA LYS A 227 -4.29 29.09 20.60
C LYS A 227 -5.42 28.58 19.69
N LYS A 228 -5.34 28.78 18.37
CA LYS A 228 -6.43 28.40 17.44
C LYS A 228 -6.27 26.94 16.98
N LYS A 229 -6.88 26.02 17.74
CA LYS A 229 -6.89 24.58 17.47
C LYS A 229 -7.88 24.17 16.37
N PRO A 230 -7.74 22.98 15.74
CA PRO A 230 -8.63 22.56 14.66
C PRO A 230 -10.08 22.31 15.12
N TRP A 231 -10.32 22.10 16.42
CA TRP A 231 -11.67 22.00 17.00
C TRP A 231 -12.28 23.35 17.41
N HIS A 232 -11.56 24.47 17.30
CA HIS A 232 -12.14 25.80 17.54
C HIS A 232 -12.91 26.28 16.32
N TYR A 233 -14.04 26.98 16.54
CA TYR A 233 -14.81 27.61 15.48
C TYR A 233 -13.94 28.60 14.69
N ALA A 234 -14.14 28.66 13.37
CA ALA A 234 -13.42 29.55 12.47
C ALA A 234 -11.87 29.49 12.53
N SER A 235 -11.27 28.35 12.93
CA SER A 235 -9.82 28.18 12.83
C SER A 235 -9.38 27.85 11.40
N PHE A 236 -8.38 28.59 10.91
CA PHE A 236 -7.98 28.57 9.52
C PHE A 236 -6.63 27.87 9.33
N SER A 237 -6.66 26.53 9.26
CA SER A 237 -5.50 25.68 8.93
C SER A 237 -5.84 24.75 7.77
N VAL A 238 -4.88 24.58 6.85
CA VAL A 238 -5.02 23.68 5.68
C VAL A 238 -5.16 22.21 6.09
N HIS A 239 -4.61 21.84 7.24
CA HIS A 239 -4.61 20.46 7.73
C HIS A 239 -5.82 20.12 8.60
N ARG A 240 -6.69 21.10 8.89
CA ARG A 240 -7.89 20.93 9.72
C ARG A 240 -8.78 19.75 9.30
N PRO A 241 -9.03 19.46 8.00
CA PRO A 241 -9.84 18.31 7.61
C PRO A 241 -9.29 16.96 8.10
N LEU A 242 -7.97 16.83 8.26
CA LEU A 242 -7.36 15.59 8.76
C LEU A 242 -7.73 15.33 10.22
N TYR A 243 -7.78 16.36 11.07
CA TYR A 243 -8.25 16.21 12.44
C TYR A 243 -9.67 15.63 12.49
N PHE A 244 -10.60 16.15 11.67
CA PHE A 244 -11.96 15.63 11.63
C PHE A 244 -12.07 14.24 10.99
N LYS A 245 -11.21 13.91 10.01
CA LYS A 245 -11.09 12.55 9.47
C LYS A 245 -10.79 11.56 10.59
N TYR A 246 -9.77 11.83 11.41
CA TYR A 246 -9.37 10.91 12.48
C TYR A 246 -10.33 10.93 13.67
N LEU A 247 -10.96 12.06 13.97
CA LEU A 247 -12.03 12.13 14.98
C LEU A 247 -13.18 11.17 14.68
N GLN A 248 -13.53 10.96 13.40
CA GLN A 248 -14.59 10.04 12.99
C GLN A 248 -14.26 8.56 13.23
N LEU A 249 -12.98 8.20 13.39
CA LEU A 249 -12.55 6.85 13.76
C LEU A 249 -12.67 6.58 15.27
N THR A 250 -12.95 7.61 16.06
CA THR A 250 -12.99 7.50 17.52
C THR A 250 -14.43 7.36 18.05
N PRO A 251 -14.61 6.94 19.32
CA PRO A 251 -15.90 7.02 20.01
C PRO A 251 -16.45 8.44 20.22
N TRP A 252 -15.70 9.49 19.86
CA TRP A 252 -16.17 10.88 19.84
C TRP A 252 -16.57 11.36 18.43
N LYS A 253 -16.79 10.44 17.49
CA LYS A 253 -17.27 10.75 16.15
C LYS A 253 -18.51 11.64 16.19
N LEU A 254 -18.56 12.60 15.27
CA LEU A 254 -19.66 13.56 15.15
C LEU A 254 -20.75 12.99 14.23
N SER A 255 -21.98 13.51 14.37
CA SER A 255 -23.04 13.24 13.39
C SER A 255 -22.65 13.77 12.01
N GLU A 256 -23.26 13.26 10.93
CA GLU A 256 -22.98 13.72 9.57
C GLU A 256 -23.24 15.23 9.41
N LYS A 257 -24.31 15.73 10.05
CA LYS A 257 -24.67 17.15 10.06
C LYS A 257 -23.57 17.99 10.72
N ASP A 258 -23.10 17.57 11.89
CA ASP A 258 -22.04 18.28 12.62
C ASP A 258 -20.70 18.22 11.86
N LEU A 259 -20.37 17.06 11.30
CA LEU A 259 -19.16 16.90 10.51
C LEU A 259 -19.16 17.84 9.30
N LYS A 260 -20.27 17.93 8.57
CA LYS A 260 -20.44 18.88 7.45
C LYS A 260 -20.29 20.31 7.93
N HIS A 261 -20.93 20.68 9.04
CA HIS A 261 -20.81 22.02 9.62
C HIS A 261 -19.35 22.38 9.90
N TRP A 262 -18.61 21.48 10.55
CA TRP A 262 -17.22 21.72 10.96
C TRP A 262 -16.20 21.70 9.82
N THR A 263 -16.48 20.98 8.73
CA THR A 263 -15.53 20.77 7.61
C THR A 263 -15.82 21.62 6.38
N HIS A 264 -17.09 21.97 6.13
CA HIS A 264 -17.52 22.73 4.96
C HIS A 264 -18.07 24.11 5.35
N ASP A 265 -19.13 24.15 6.13
CA ASP A 265 -19.86 25.41 6.40
C ASP A 265 -18.98 26.42 7.18
N ASN A 266 -18.14 25.91 8.09
CA ASN A 266 -17.20 26.70 8.86
C ASN A 266 -16.01 27.27 8.04
N GLN A 267 -15.83 26.90 6.76
CA GLN A 267 -14.75 27.46 5.93
C GLN A 267 -14.93 28.96 5.67
N ILE A 268 -16.17 29.39 5.42
CA ILE A 268 -16.50 30.81 5.20
C ILE A 268 -16.18 31.61 6.46
N ALA A 269 -16.61 31.11 7.63
CA ALA A 269 -16.31 31.74 8.91
C ALA A 269 -14.81 31.81 9.19
N SER A 270 -14.07 30.75 8.85
CA SER A 270 -12.61 30.70 9.01
C SER A 270 -11.90 31.76 8.16
N LEU A 271 -12.37 31.98 6.93
CA LEU A 271 -11.86 33.04 6.07
C LEU A 271 -12.19 34.42 6.64
N ILE A 272 -13.44 34.68 7.02
CA ILE A 272 -13.87 35.95 7.63
C ILE A 272 -13.04 36.27 8.88
N GLU A 273 -12.86 35.32 9.78
CA GLU A 273 -12.04 35.51 10.99
C GLU A 273 -10.55 35.69 10.68
N TYR A 274 -10.05 35.06 9.61
CA TYR A 274 -8.69 35.32 9.14
C TYR A 274 -8.53 36.74 8.62
N VAL A 275 -9.50 37.25 7.84
CA VAL A 275 -9.52 38.65 7.37
C VAL A 275 -9.63 39.61 8.55
N LYS A 276 -10.52 39.38 9.53
CA LYS A 276 -10.60 40.22 10.73
C LYS A 276 -9.30 40.26 11.53
N TYR A 277 -8.67 39.09 11.72
CA TYR A 277 -7.40 38.99 12.44
C TYR A 277 -6.22 39.58 11.65
N ARG A 278 -6.30 39.60 10.30
CA ARG A 278 -5.27 40.13 9.39
C ARG A 278 -5.90 40.85 8.20
N PRO A 279 -6.44 42.08 8.36
CA PRO A 279 -7.22 42.76 7.32
C PRO A 279 -6.43 43.07 6.05
N LEU A 280 -5.11 43.20 6.17
CA LEU A 280 -4.19 43.45 5.05
C LEU A 280 -3.39 42.21 4.64
N PHE A 281 -3.93 41.00 4.84
CA PHE A 281 -3.22 39.75 4.54
C PHE A 281 -2.78 39.64 3.06
N LEU A 282 -3.55 40.20 2.14
CA LEU A 282 -3.26 40.24 0.69
C LEU A 282 -2.02 41.08 0.34
N PHE A 283 -1.53 41.94 1.24
CA PHE A 283 -0.30 42.71 1.02
C PHE A 283 0.93 42.06 1.66
N ARG A 284 0.77 40.89 2.30
CA ARG A 284 1.88 40.19 2.97
C ARG A 284 2.51 39.16 2.03
N PRO A 285 3.82 39.24 1.74
CA PRO A 285 4.50 38.26 0.88
C PRO A 285 4.29 36.80 1.31
N ARG A 286 4.27 36.53 2.62
CA ARG A 286 4.02 35.20 3.19
C ARG A 286 2.66 34.60 2.80
N PHE A 287 1.65 35.43 2.50
CA PHE A 287 0.36 34.92 2.04
C PHE A 287 0.47 34.31 0.64
N TYR A 288 1.13 35.02 -0.28
CA TYR A 288 1.37 34.50 -1.64
C TYR A 288 2.35 33.33 -1.65
N GLU A 289 3.36 33.34 -0.78
CA GLU A 289 4.23 32.17 -0.57
C GLU A 289 3.40 30.96 -0.13
N ALA A 290 2.54 31.12 0.88
CA ALA A 290 1.67 30.04 1.34
C ALA A 290 0.69 29.57 0.25
N LEU A 291 0.08 30.50 -0.49
CA LEU A 291 -0.80 30.20 -1.61
C LEU A 291 -0.05 29.42 -2.69
N PHE A 292 1.15 29.88 -3.05
CA PHE A 292 1.97 29.27 -4.07
C PHE A 292 2.40 27.86 -3.65
N GLU A 293 3.04 27.71 -2.50
CA GLU A 293 3.52 26.43 -1.97
C GLU A 293 2.38 25.42 -1.75
N THR A 294 1.17 25.88 -1.40
CA THR A 294 0.03 24.99 -1.08
C THR A 294 -0.81 24.60 -2.28
N TYR A 295 -1.02 25.51 -3.23
CA TYR A 295 -1.98 25.30 -4.32
C TYR A 295 -1.36 25.41 -5.71
N ILE A 296 -0.29 26.18 -5.90
CA ILE A 296 0.30 26.44 -7.22
C ILE A 296 1.48 25.50 -7.50
N LYS A 297 2.50 25.46 -6.64
CA LYS A 297 3.67 24.58 -6.73
C LYS A 297 3.30 23.09 -6.87
N PRO A 298 2.28 22.56 -6.18
CA PRO A 298 1.81 21.19 -6.39
C PRO A 298 1.30 20.90 -7.80
N CYS A 299 0.90 21.91 -8.57
CA CYS A 299 0.54 21.75 -9.97
C CYS A 299 1.77 21.54 -10.87
N PHE A 300 2.97 21.82 -10.38
CA PHE A 300 4.24 21.66 -11.09
C PHE A 300 5.05 20.43 -10.62
N GLU A 301 4.90 20.03 -9.36
CA GLU A 301 5.54 18.86 -8.76
C GLU A 301 4.69 17.58 -8.88
N TYR A 302 5.30 16.52 -9.42
CA TYR A 302 4.69 15.22 -9.61
C TYR A 302 5.45 14.15 -8.81
N LYS A 303 4.74 13.13 -8.36
CA LYS A 303 5.31 12.01 -7.61
C LYS A 303 6.30 11.23 -8.49
N LYS A 304 7.46 10.89 -7.93
CA LYS A 304 8.46 10.02 -8.58
C LYS A 304 8.47 8.64 -7.92
N PRO A 305 8.68 7.55 -8.67
CA PRO A 305 8.95 6.25 -8.09
C PRO A 305 10.34 6.25 -7.43
N VAL A 306 10.55 5.34 -6.46
CA VAL A 306 11.85 5.13 -5.83
C VAL A 306 12.81 4.53 -6.85
N ILE A 307 13.95 5.19 -7.07
CA ILE A 307 15.02 4.74 -7.96
C ILE A 307 16.27 4.55 -7.09
N LYS A 308 16.80 3.33 -7.06
CA LYS A 308 18.07 2.92 -6.45
C LYS A 308 19.05 2.46 -7.53
N SER A 309 20.26 2.04 -7.15
CA SER A 309 21.19 1.39 -8.08
C SER A 309 20.57 0.16 -8.76
N LYS A 310 20.85 -0.03 -10.06
CA LYS A 310 20.32 -1.11 -10.90
C LYS A 310 18.78 -1.23 -10.85
N THR A 311 18.08 -0.10 -10.91
CA THR A 311 16.61 -0.12 -10.87
C THR A 311 16.00 -0.49 -12.22
N PHE A 312 15.13 -1.49 -12.22
CA PHE A 312 14.18 -1.75 -13.30
C PHE A 312 12.79 -1.29 -12.87
N ILE A 313 12.13 -0.46 -13.70
CA ILE A 313 10.75 -0.04 -13.43
C ILE A 313 9.80 -1.04 -14.08
N VAL A 314 8.83 -1.54 -13.33
CA VAL A 314 7.71 -2.34 -13.89
C VAL A 314 6.44 -1.51 -13.79
N TRP A 315 5.81 -1.24 -14.93
CA TRP A 315 4.61 -0.43 -15.02
C TRP A 315 3.43 -1.20 -15.62
N GLU A 316 2.36 -1.32 -14.84
CA GLU A 316 1.06 -1.80 -15.33
C GLU A 316 0.11 -0.63 -15.63
N PRO A 317 -0.11 -0.27 -16.92
CA PRO A 317 -0.99 0.83 -17.30
C PRO A 317 -2.49 0.51 -17.13
N CYS A 318 -2.87 -0.77 -17.06
CA CYS A 318 -4.25 -1.18 -16.93
C CYS A 318 -4.79 -1.00 -15.49
N SER A 319 -6.03 -0.52 -15.37
CA SER A 319 -6.70 -0.37 -14.07
C SER A 319 -7.70 -1.49 -13.75
N LYS A 320 -7.93 -2.46 -14.65
CA LYS A 320 -9.05 -3.41 -14.52
C LYS A 320 -8.74 -4.87 -14.85
N SER A 321 -7.69 -5.17 -15.62
CA SER A 321 -7.33 -6.53 -16.10
C SER A 321 -5.82 -6.67 -16.29
N HIS A 322 -5.31 -7.91 -16.31
CA HIS A 322 -3.89 -8.27 -16.53
C HIS A 322 -2.93 -7.93 -15.40
N SER A 323 -3.38 -7.28 -14.32
CA SER A 323 -2.51 -6.98 -13.19
C SER A 323 -1.97 -8.24 -12.50
N GLU A 324 -2.62 -9.39 -12.65
CA GLU A 324 -2.18 -10.67 -12.12
C GLU A 324 -0.78 -11.09 -12.57
N VAL A 325 -0.32 -10.65 -13.75
CA VAL A 325 0.99 -11.07 -14.29
C VAL A 325 2.17 -10.25 -13.76
N VAL A 326 1.91 -9.14 -13.08
CA VAL A 326 2.96 -8.21 -12.62
C VAL A 326 3.95 -8.90 -11.66
N PRO A 327 3.53 -9.67 -10.65
CA PRO A 327 4.47 -10.36 -9.75
C PRO A 327 5.43 -11.30 -10.48
N GLY A 328 4.99 -11.94 -11.57
CA GLY A 328 5.82 -12.81 -12.40
C GLY A 328 7.03 -12.10 -12.99
N TYR A 329 6.80 -10.98 -13.68
CA TYR A 329 7.89 -10.19 -14.24
C TYR A 329 8.80 -9.59 -13.18
N VAL A 330 8.22 -9.14 -12.06
CA VAL A 330 8.99 -8.61 -10.94
C VAL A 330 9.94 -9.66 -10.40
N LYS A 331 9.46 -10.89 -10.20
CA LYS A 331 10.29 -11.98 -9.71
C LYS A 331 11.44 -12.31 -10.66
N TYR A 332 11.22 -12.33 -11.97
CA TYR A 332 12.28 -12.59 -12.95
C TYR A 332 13.37 -11.50 -12.90
N LEU A 333 12.98 -10.23 -12.81
CA LEU A 333 13.93 -9.12 -12.72
C LEU A 333 14.72 -9.14 -11.41
N LEU A 334 14.09 -9.52 -10.30
CA LEU A 334 14.79 -9.71 -9.02
C LEU A 334 15.81 -10.85 -9.08
N ASP A 335 15.44 -11.98 -9.70
CA ASP A 335 16.36 -13.11 -9.89
C ASP A 335 17.52 -12.78 -10.84
N LEU A 336 17.32 -11.83 -11.76
CA LEU A 336 18.38 -11.25 -12.60
C LEU A 336 19.23 -10.19 -11.86
N GLY A 337 18.96 -9.93 -10.58
CA GLY A 337 19.77 -9.08 -9.71
C GLY A 337 19.45 -7.58 -9.78
N TYR A 338 18.28 -7.20 -10.30
CA TYR A 338 17.84 -5.81 -10.31
C TYR A 338 17.11 -5.43 -9.02
N HIS A 339 17.19 -4.15 -8.65
CA HIS A 339 16.17 -3.56 -7.78
C HIS A 339 14.92 -3.30 -8.62
N VAL A 340 13.74 -3.74 -8.18
CA VAL A 340 12.52 -3.59 -8.97
C VAL A 340 11.61 -2.56 -8.35
N SER A 341 11.33 -1.49 -9.10
CA SER A 341 10.46 -0.39 -8.70
C SER A 341 9.13 -0.51 -9.44
N VAL A 342 8.12 -1.05 -8.77
CA VAL A 342 6.81 -1.30 -9.39
C VAL A 342 5.94 -0.07 -9.24
N ILE A 343 5.33 0.37 -10.33
CA ILE A 343 4.33 1.43 -10.34
C ILE A 343 2.96 0.76 -10.31
N VAL A 344 2.28 0.83 -9.15
CA VAL A 344 0.99 0.20 -8.92
C VAL A 344 -0.09 1.26 -8.72
N ASN A 345 -1.24 1.08 -9.38
CA ASN A 345 -2.41 1.90 -9.10
C ASN A 345 -2.82 1.73 -7.62
N PRO A 346 -3.03 2.80 -6.84
CA PRO A 346 -3.40 2.72 -5.42
C PRO A 346 -4.56 1.78 -5.09
N GLN A 347 -5.52 1.59 -6.00
CA GLN A 347 -6.64 0.67 -5.81
C GLN A 347 -6.20 -0.81 -5.80
N HIS A 348 -5.19 -1.19 -6.59
CA HIS A 348 -4.67 -2.56 -6.69
C HIS A 348 -3.70 -2.94 -5.58
N TYR A 349 -3.09 -1.94 -4.93
CA TYR A 349 -2.30 -2.21 -3.73
C TYR A 349 -3.17 -2.82 -2.63
N LYS A 350 -4.41 -2.34 -2.48
CA LYS A 350 -5.37 -2.88 -1.50
C LYS A 350 -5.97 -4.23 -1.89
N SER A 351 -5.78 -4.70 -3.13
CA SER A 351 -6.37 -5.94 -3.62
C SER A 351 -5.46 -7.17 -3.44
N GLY A 352 -4.39 -7.06 -2.66
CA GLY A 352 -3.53 -8.20 -2.32
C GLY A 352 -2.62 -8.71 -3.43
N LEU A 353 -2.31 -7.90 -4.47
CA LEU A 353 -1.53 -8.35 -5.63
C LEU A 353 -0.12 -8.88 -5.27
N PHE A 354 0.52 -8.26 -4.26
CA PHE A 354 1.83 -8.67 -3.74
C PHE A 354 1.72 -9.31 -2.35
N SER A 355 0.52 -9.75 -1.94
CA SER A 355 0.28 -10.25 -0.57
C SER A 355 1.06 -11.52 -0.20
N ARG A 356 1.48 -12.29 -1.20
CA ARG A 356 2.21 -13.56 -1.04
C ARG A 356 3.69 -13.45 -1.43
N PHE A 357 4.19 -12.23 -1.62
CA PHE A 357 5.52 -12.00 -2.14
C PHE A 357 6.14 -10.71 -1.60
N GLU A 358 7.24 -10.85 -0.87
CA GLU A 358 8.05 -9.75 -0.37
C GLU A 358 9.52 -9.94 -0.73
N ASP A 359 10.22 -8.85 -1.04
CA ASP A 359 11.64 -8.86 -1.32
C ASP A 359 12.26 -7.50 -0.91
N LYS A 360 13.44 -7.52 -0.30
CA LYS A 360 14.17 -6.30 0.10
C LYS A 360 14.53 -5.38 -1.07
N ASN A 361 14.66 -5.95 -2.27
CA ASN A 361 14.97 -5.26 -3.52
C ASN A 361 13.71 -4.88 -4.30
N LEU A 362 12.52 -5.08 -3.74
CA LEU A 362 11.24 -4.64 -4.32
C LEU A 362 10.77 -3.34 -3.65
N THR A 363 10.42 -2.34 -4.47
CA THR A 363 9.72 -1.13 -3.99
C THR A 363 8.40 -0.94 -4.72
N LEU A 364 7.32 -0.76 -3.96
CA LEU A 364 5.97 -0.55 -4.49
C LEU A 364 5.58 0.94 -4.45
N ASN A 365 5.42 1.56 -5.61
CA ASN A 365 5.11 2.97 -5.76
C ASN A 365 3.63 3.18 -6.08
N LYS A 366 2.88 3.71 -5.10
CA LYS A 366 1.45 4.02 -5.25
C LYS A 366 1.29 5.32 -6.03
N MET A 367 1.03 5.25 -7.34
CA MET A 367 0.93 6.42 -8.22
C MET A 367 -0.35 6.37 -9.07
N SER A 368 -1.02 7.52 -9.20
CA SER A 368 -2.16 7.71 -10.10
C SER A 368 -1.72 7.76 -11.56
N ARG A 369 -2.64 7.51 -12.49
CA ARG A 369 -2.36 7.59 -13.94
C ARG A 369 -1.77 8.93 -14.38
N LYS A 370 -2.23 10.03 -13.78
CA LYS A 370 -1.72 11.37 -14.09
C LYS A 370 -0.26 11.51 -13.66
N GLU A 371 0.07 11.09 -12.43
CA GLU A 371 1.43 11.16 -11.91
C GLU A 371 2.41 10.29 -12.72
N VAL A 372 1.98 9.10 -13.16
CA VAL A 372 2.81 8.22 -13.99
C VAL A 372 3.09 8.84 -15.36
N LYS A 373 2.06 9.41 -15.99
CA LYS A 373 2.20 10.11 -17.28
C LYS A 373 3.11 11.33 -17.18
N GLU A 374 2.99 12.11 -16.10
CA GLU A 374 3.87 13.24 -15.83
C GLU A 374 5.32 12.79 -15.59
N PHE A 375 5.51 11.70 -14.83
CA PHE A 375 6.83 11.12 -14.59
C PHE A 375 7.53 10.69 -15.88
N PHE A 376 6.89 9.84 -16.69
CA PHE A 376 7.55 9.34 -17.90
C PHE A 376 7.80 10.43 -18.95
N ARG A 377 6.96 11.47 -19.04
CA ARG A 377 7.17 12.59 -19.96
C ARG A 377 8.28 13.55 -19.52
N LYS A 378 8.45 13.75 -18.21
CA LYS A 378 9.39 14.74 -17.68
C LYS A 378 10.79 14.17 -17.36
N ASN A 379 11.00 12.86 -17.37
CA ASN A 379 12.29 12.24 -17.07
C ASN A 379 12.81 11.45 -18.27
N ASN A 380 14.10 11.61 -18.58
CA ASN A 380 14.79 10.89 -19.65
C ASN A 380 15.23 9.45 -19.27
N LEU A 381 14.94 9.01 -18.04
CA LEU A 381 15.18 7.64 -17.57
C LEU A 381 16.66 7.18 -17.62
N LYS A 382 17.62 8.11 -17.57
CA LYS A 382 19.05 7.77 -17.57
C LYS A 382 19.46 6.89 -16.39
N ASP A 383 18.86 7.13 -15.23
CA ASP A 383 19.22 6.49 -13.95
C ASP A 383 18.57 5.12 -13.71
N VAL A 384 17.84 4.58 -14.69
CA VAL A 384 17.24 3.24 -14.63
C VAL A 384 17.90 2.28 -15.62
N SER A 385 17.91 1.01 -15.27
CA SER A 385 18.38 -0.09 -16.12
C SER A 385 17.36 -0.43 -17.21
N GLY A 386 16.06 -0.24 -16.95
CA GLY A 386 15.02 -0.48 -17.93
C GLY A 386 13.62 -0.17 -17.40
N VAL A 387 12.65 -0.11 -18.31
CA VAL A 387 11.23 0.00 -18.02
C VAL A 387 10.47 -1.09 -18.77
N LEU A 388 9.82 -1.98 -18.02
CA LEU A 388 8.92 -3.00 -18.55
C LEU A 388 7.47 -2.55 -18.39
N VAL A 389 6.80 -2.34 -19.53
CA VAL A 389 5.37 -2.05 -19.59
C VAL A 389 4.62 -3.36 -19.83
N THR A 390 3.84 -3.80 -18.84
CA THR A 390 3.19 -5.12 -18.85
C THR A 390 1.96 -5.23 -19.75
N THR A 391 1.46 -4.12 -20.30
CA THR A 391 0.38 -4.10 -21.30
C THR A 391 0.54 -2.94 -22.29
N SER A 392 1.12 -3.18 -23.47
CA SER A 392 1.36 -2.19 -24.54
C SER A 392 0.09 -1.59 -25.12
N GLY A 393 -0.96 -2.39 -25.35
CA GLY A 393 -2.23 -1.95 -25.94
C GLY A 393 -3.04 -0.95 -25.11
N LYS A 394 -2.50 -0.45 -23.99
CA LYS A 394 -3.03 0.72 -23.25
C LYS A 394 -2.29 2.02 -23.54
N LEU A 395 -1.16 1.95 -24.23
CA LEU A 395 -0.34 3.07 -24.64
C LEU A 395 -0.47 3.38 -26.14
N CYS A 396 -0.83 2.38 -26.95
CA CYS A 396 -1.01 2.53 -28.41
C CYS A 396 -2.32 1.88 -28.89
N ASP A 397 -2.64 2.09 -30.17
CA ASP A 397 -3.75 1.48 -30.90
C ASP A 397 -3.60 -0.04 -31.16
N SER A 398 -2.56 -0.69 -30.61
CA SER A 398 -2.22 -2.11 -30.85
C SER A 398 -1.92 -2.45 -32.32
N ILE A 399 -1.63 -1.43 -33.13
CA ILE A 399 -1.15 -1.54 -34.51
C ILE A 399 0.22 -0.89 -34.59
N HIS A 400 0.37 0.35 -34.13
CA HIS A 400 1.58 1.14 -34.26
C HIS A 400 2.30 1.26 -32.91
N TYR A 401 3.25 0.36 -32.65
CA TYR A 401 4.04 0.36 -31.41
C TYR A 401 4.91 1.61 -31.22
N GLU A 402 5.17 2.38 -32.27
CA GLU A 402 5.89 3.66 -32.11
C GLU A 402 5.11 4.67 -31.24
N GLN A 403 3.77 4.60 -31.22
CA GLN A 403 2.93 5.42 -30.35
C GLN A 403 3.18 5.13 -28.86
N CYS A 404 3.65 3.93 -28.51
CA CYS A 404 3.99 3.62 -27.12
C CYS A 404 5.09 4.58 -26.59
N TYR A 405 6.04 4.98 -27.44
CA TYR A 405 7.13 5.88 -27.06
C TYR A 405 6.65 7.31 -26.76
N GLU A 406 5.51 7.74 -27.31
CA GLU A 406 4.90 9.06 -27.02
C GLU A 406 4.41 9.21 -25.56
N SER A 407 4.32 8.09 -24.85
CA SER A 407 4.06 8.08 -23.40
C SER A 407 5.28 8.45 -22.57
N PHE A 408 6.47 8.50 -23.19
CA PHE A 408 7.76 8.76 -22.56
C PHE A 408 8.35 10.09 -23.04
N ASN A 409 9.38 10.56 -22.35
CA ASN A 409 10.17 11.71 -22.76
C ASN A 409 10.84 11.43 -24.11
N PRO A 410 10.84 12.37 -25.08
CA PRO A 410 11.48 12.17 -26.39
C PRO A 410 12.98 11.85 -26.33
N GLU A 411 13.69 12.26 -25.27
CA GLU A 411 15.10 11.96 -25.03
C GLU A 411 15.32 10.64 -24.28
N ALA A 412 14.26 9.92 -23.92
CA ALA A 412 14.40 8.63 -23.25
C ALA A 412 15.02 7.60 -24.19
N ASP A 413 15.97 6.83 -23.66
CA ASP A 413 16.61 5.76 -24.39
C ASP A 413 15.62 4.63 -24.69
N LYS A 414 15.18 4.55 -25.96
CA LYS A 414 14.22 3.53 -26.45
C LYS A 414 14.72 2.10 -26.23
N SER A 415 16.04 1.91 -26.12
CA SER A 415 16.67 0.60 -25.92
C SER A 415 16.34 0.00 -24.55
N LYS A 416 16.02 0.86 -23.57
CA LYS A 416 15.63 0.52 -22.20
C LYS A 416 14.12 0.30 -22.02
N LEU A 417 13.33 0.39 -23.09
CA LEU A 417 11.87 0.28 -23.04
C LEU A 417 11.41 -1.07 -23.61
N PHE A 418 10.71 -1.83 -22.78
CA PHE A 418 10.26 -3.19 -23.05
C PHE A 418 8.74 -3.25 -22.95
N PHE A 419 8.10 -3.87 -23.95
CA PHE A 419 6.64 -3.87 -24.09
C PHE A 419 6.12 -5.30 -24.15
N VAL A 420 5.06 -5.55 -23.39
CA VAL A 420 4.36 -6.84 -23.35
C VAL A 420 3.02 -6.71 -24.07
N GLU A 421 2.80 -7.57 -25.06
CA GLU A 421 1.55 -7.68 -25.80
C GLU A 421 0.81 -8.98 -25.46
N HIS A 422 -0.51 -8.88 -25.32
CA HIS A 422 -1.38 -10.02 -24.99
C HIS A 422 -2.22 -10.50 -26.18
N GLU A 423 -2.26 -9.71 -27.27
CA GLU A 423 -2.99 -10.00 -28.50
C GLU A 423 -2.28 -9.36 -29.71
N VAL A 424 -1.74 -10.18 -30.62
CA VAL A 424 -0.87 -9.68 -31.70
C VAL A 424 -1.59 -9.49 -33.04
N LYS A 425 -2.84 -10.00 -33.16
CA LYS A 425 -3.53 -10.11 -34.45
C LYS A 425 -3.51 -8.82 -35.26
N HIS A 426 -3.84 -7.69 -34.63
CA HIS A 426 -4.01 -6.40 -35.30
C HIS A 426 -2.70 -5.90 -35.91
N SER A 427 -1.60 -5.93 -35.15
CA SER A 427 -0.28 -5.53 -35.63
C SER A 427 0.32 -6.48 -36.68
N VAL A 428 0.07 -7.79 -36.55
CA VAL A 428 0.55 -8.76 -37.55
C VAL A 428 -0.22 -8.60 -38.86
N ASP A 429 -1.54 -8.41 -38.80
CA ASP A 429 -2.36 -8.18 -40.00
C ASP A 429 -2.01 -6.87 -40.71
N ALA A 430 -1.61 -5.85 -39.97
CA ALA A 430 -1.19 -4.56 -40.50
C ALA A 430 0.27 -4.51 -40.99
N GLY A 431 1.06 -5.58 -40.77
CA GLY A 431 2.48 -5.62 -41.15
C GLY A 431 3.39 -4.77 -40.26
N THR A 432 2.94 -4.36 -39.08
CA THR A 432 3.66 -3.48 -38.14
C THR A 432 4.24 -4.22 -36.93
N TRP A 433 4.12 -5.55 -36.90
CA TRP A 433 4.61 -6.40 -35.82
C TRP A 433 6.13 -6.34 -35.65
N ARG A 434 6.60 -6.41 -34.40
CA ARG A 434 8.03 -6.41 -34.08
C ARG A 434 8.41 -7.62 -33.25
N LYS A 435 9.50 -8.29 -33.64
CA LYS A 435 10.03 -9.50 -32.97
C LYS A 435 10.55 -9.27 -31.55
N ASP A 436 10.87 -8.02 -31.19
CA ASP A 436 11.41 -7.66 -29.86
C ASP A 436 10.32 -7.42 -28.80
N ILE A 437 9.04 -7.55 -29.18
CA ILE A 437 7.91 -7.45 -28.26
C ILE A 437 7.79 -8.74 -27.46
N ILE A 438 7.49 -8.59 -26.17
CA ILE A 438 7.29 -9.72 -25.27
C ILE A 438 5.88 -10.26 -25.43
N THR A 439 5.76 -11.58 -25.55
CA THR A 439 4.49 -12.30 -25.46
C THR A 439 4.58 -13.39 -24.39
N LEU A 440 3.44 -13.89 -23.93
CA LEU A 440 3.40 -14.86 -22.83
C LEU A 440 3.50 -16.33 -23.29
N ARG A 441 3.49 -16.57 -24.61
CA ARG A 441 3.62 -17.90 -25.22
C ARG A 441 4.08 -17.75 -26.67
N LYS A 442 4.57 -18.83 -27.26
CA LYS A 442 4.88 -18.88 -28.70
C LYS A 442 3.63 -18.57 -29.52
N LEU A 443 3.78 -17.75 -30.56
CA LEU A 443 2.72 -17.38 -31.48
C LEU A 443 2.48 -18.49 -32.52
N ASN A 444 1.23 -18.63 -32.94
CA ASN A 444 0.84 -19.50 -34.06
C ASN A 444 -0.05 -18.69 -35.01
N TYR A 445 0.55 -17.66 -35.62
CA TYR A 445 -0.14 -16.78 -36.54
C TYR A 445 0.82 -16.13 -37.54
N LYS A 446 0.62 -16.41 -38.84
CA LYS A 446 1.37 -15.81 -39.96
C LYS A 446 2.89 -15.77 -39.76
N GLU A 447 3.45 -16.85 -39.18
CA GLU A 447 4.89 -16.98 -38.90
C GLU A 447 5.49 -15.86 -38.01
N ALA A 448 4.64 -15.09 -37.32
CA ALA A 448 5.08 -14.03 -36.43
C ALA A 448 5.87 -14.62 -35.25
N ASP A 449 7.02 -14.02 -34.96
CA ASP A 449 7.87 -14.40 -33.84
C ASP A 449 7.95 -13.30 -32.78
N SER A 450 8.34 -13.66 -31.56
CA SER A 450 8.33 -12.75 -30.40
C SER A 450 9.25 -13.26 -29.29
N VAL A 451 9.58 -12.40 -28.33
CA VAL A 451 10.29 -12.83 -27.13
C VAL A 451 9.29 -13.44 -26.14
N VAL A 452 9.32 -14.76 -25.98
CA VAL A 452 8.39 -15.44 -25.07
C VAL A 452 8.88 -15.32 -23.62
N VAL A 453 8.14 -14.58 -22.80
CA VAL A 453 8.35 -14.45 -21.35
C VAL A 453 7.00 -14.68 -20.68
N ASN A 454 6.79 -15.86 -20.11
CA ASN A 454 5.55 -16.25 -19.46
C ASN A 454 5.60 -15.93 -17.95
N PRO A 455 4.81 -14.98 -17.43
CA PRO A 455 4.84 -14.54 -16.03
C PRO A 455 3.84 -15.31 -15.16
N HIS A 456 4.24 -16.46 -14.61
CA HIS A 456 3.34 -17.33 -13.84
C HIS A 456 3.73 -17.48 -12.36
N TYR A 457 4.53 -16.58 -11.82
CA TYR A 457 4.81 -16.53 -10.38
C TYR A 457 3.81 -15.61 -9.66
N PHE A 458 3.17 -16.13 -8.59
CA PHE A 458 2.16 -15.42 -7.80
C PHE A 458 2.47 -15.36 -6.30
N GLY A 459 3.75 -15.54 -5.93
CA GLY A 459 4.19 -15.67 -4.54
C GLY A 459 4.34 -17.12 -4.10
N GLU A 460 4.43 -17.32 -2.79
CA GLU A 460 4.44 -18.68 -2.22
C GLU A 460 3.09 -19.37 -2.45
N VAL A 461 3.16 -20.57 -3.06
CA VAL A 461 1.99 -21.39 -3.38
C VAL A 461 2.16 -22.77 -2.78
N LYS A 462 1.14 -23.24 -2.06
CA LYS A 462 1.11 -24.58 -1.46
C LYS A 462 0.53 -25.59 -2.46
N LEU A 463 1.32 -26.61 -2.79
CA LEU A 463 0.80 -27.77 -3.51
C LEU A 463 -0.07 -28.60 -2.56
N THR A 464 -1.35 -28.75 -2.93
CA THR A 464 -2.33 -29.54 -2.19
C THR A 464 -2.62 -30.86 -2.90
N PRO A 465 -2.79 -31.96 -2.16
CA PRO A 465 -3.24 -33.23 -2.73
C PRO A 465 -4.69 -33.13 -3.21
N LYS A 466 -5.12 -34.10 -4.01
CA LYS A 466 -6.52 -34.21 -4.46
C LYS A 466 -7.46 -34.39 -3.27
N ASN A 467 -8.58 -33.68 -3.27
CA ASN A 467 -9.65 -33.89 -2.30
C ASN A 467 -10.25 -35.31 -2.46
N SER A 468 -10.34 -36.06 -1.35
CA SER A 468 -10.88 -37.42 -1.33
C SER A 468 -12.41 -37.48 -1.44
N ASP A 469 -13.08 -36.47 -0.88
CA ASP A 469 -14.53 -36.55 -0.64
C ASP A 469 -15.33 -35.79 -1.70
N ILE A 470 -14.98 -34.54 -1.98
CA ILE A 470 -15.64 -33.68 -2.97
C ILE A 470 -14.57 -33.04 -3.85
N VAL A 471 -14.55 -33.41 -5.13
CA VAL A 471 -13.61 -32.84 -6.10
C VAL A 471 -14.05 -31.43 -6.48
N ASN A 472 -13.16 -30.47 -6.31
CA ASN A 472 -13.38 -29.06 -6.57
C ASN A 472 -12.77 -28.63 -7.90
N PHE A 473 -13.62 -28.37 -8.88
CA PHE A 473 -13.21 -27.73 -10.12
C PHE A 473 -13.35 -26.22 -9.99
N VAL A 474 -12.37 -25.45 -10.46
CA VAL A 474 -12.42 -23.98 -10.42
C VAL A 474 -12.40 -23.38 -11.82
N THR A 475 -13.19 -22.32 -12.03
CA THR A 475 -13.16 -21.52 -13.26
C THR A 475 -13.08 -20.04 -12.91
N VAL A 476 -12.13 -19.34 -13.54
CA VAL A 476 -11.92 -17.89 -13.36
C VAL A 476 -12.47 -17.14 -14.57
N GLY A 477 -13.36 -16.16 -14.33
CA GLY A 477 -14.06 -15.40 -15.37
C GLY A 477 -15.58 -15.38 -15.20
N ALA A 478 -16.26 -14.54 -15.96
CA ALA A 478 -17.72 -14.42 -15.89
C ALA A 478 -18.43 -15.58 -16.59
N ILE A 479 -19.43 -16.17 -15.93
CA ILE A 479 -20.34 -17.19 -16.49
C ILE A 479 -21.43 -16.58 -17.41
N GLN A 480 -21.42 -15.26 -17.62
CA GLN A 480 -22.38 -14.53 -18.47
C GLN A 480 -21.70 -13.69 -19.56
N GLY A 481 -20.70 -14.23 -20.25
CA GLY A 481 -19.97 -13.50 -21.30
C GLY A 481 -19.61 -14.35 -22.51
N LYS A 482 -19.44 -13.68 -23.67
CA LYS A 482 -19.04 -14.25 -24.98
C LYS A 482 -17.66 -14.96 -25.00
N LYS A 483 -16.98 -15.12 -23.86
CA LYS A 483 -15.57 -15.53 -23.73
C LYS A 483 -15.34 -16.92 -23.12
N LYS A 484 -16.39 -17.62 -22.68
CA LYS A 484 -16.36 -19.02 -22.18
C LYS A 484 -17.65 -19.75 -22.59
N ASN A 485 -17.59 -21.05 -22.85
CA ASN A 485 -18.78 -21.85 -23.15
C ASN A 485 -19.47 -22.26 -21.84
N ASN A 486 -20.32 -21.38 -21.30
CA ASN A 486 -20.94 -21.60 -20.00
C ASN A 486 -22.02 -22.70 -20.03
N ASP A 487 -22.70 -22.83 -21.18
CA ASP A 487 -23.68 -23.88 -21.41
C ASP A 487 -23.00 -25.26 -21.37
N LEU A 488 -21.75 -25.36 -21.84
CA LEU A 488 -20.95 -26.59 -21.75
C LEU A 488 -20.79 -27.06 -20.30
N ILE A 489 -20.43 -26.15 -19.38
CA ILE A 489 -20.26 -26.48 -17.96
C ILE A 489 -21.61 -26.89 -17.36
N ILE A 490 -22.67 -26.11 -17.57
CA ILE A 490 -23.99 -26.37 -16.99
C ILE A 490 -24.56 -27.70 -17.51
N ASN A 491 -24.50 -27.95 -18.82
CA ASN A 491 -24.99 -29.18 -19.44
C ASN A 491 -24.20 -30.40 -18.97
N SER A 492 -22.88 -30.27 -18.81
CA SER A 492 -22.05 -31.38 -18.32
C SER A 492 -22.31 -31.68 -16.84
N VAL A 493 -22.54 -30.65 -16.01
CA VAL A 493 -22.98 -30.86 -14.62
C VAL A 493 -24.35 -31.54 -14.56
N LYS A 494 -25.27 -31.19 -15.46
CA LYS A 494 -26.57 -31.86 -15.59
C LYS A 494 -26.40 -33.34 -15.94
N GLU A 495 -25.56 -33.66 -16.91
CA GLU A 495 -25.28 -35.04 -17.31
C GLU A 495 -24.68 -35.87 -16.18
N LEU A 496 -23.70 -35.32 -15.43
CA LEU A 496 -23.15 -35.98 -14.24
C LEU A 496 -24.22 -36.18 -13.16
N HIS A 497 -25.11 -35.21 -12.98
CA HIS A 497 -26.23 -35.32 -12.05
C HIS A 497 -27.19 -36.46 -12.47
N GLU A 498 -27.54 -36.55 -13.74
CA GLU A 498 -28.40 -37.62 -14.27
C GLU A 498 -27.73 -39.01 -14.15
N LYS A 499 -26.40 -39.08 -14.29
CA LYS A 499 -25.58 -40.29 -14.05
C LYS A 499 -25.44 -40.69 -12.58
N GLY A 500 -26.02 -39.95 -11.64
CA GLY A 500 -25.92 -40.26 -10.20
C GLY A 500 -24.60 -39.81 -9.53
N ILE A 501 -23.72 -39.10 -10.23
CA ILE A 501 -22.46 -38.60 -9.69
C ILE A 501 -22.72 -37.33 -8.86
N ARG A 502 -22.22 -37.28 -7.62
CA ARG A 502 -22.55 -36.21 -6.65
C ARG A 502 -21.34 -35.59 -5.95
N ASN A 503 -20.20 -36.27 -5.97
CA ASN A 503 -18.98 -35.96 -5.22
C ASN A 503 -18.10 -34.89 -5.91
N PHE A 504 -18.71 -33.80 -6.36
CA PHE A 504 -17.98 -32.69 -6.98
C PHE A 504 -18.65 -31.33 -6.77
N LYS A 505 -17.88 -30.27 -6.98
CA LYS A 505 -18.38 -28.89 -7.05
C LYS A 505 -17.61 -28.07 -8.09
N ILE A 506 -18.24 -27.02 -8.59
CA ILE A 506 -17.70 -26.02 -9.52
C ILE A 506 -17.62 -24.67 -8.80
N THR A 507 -16.42 -24.28 -8.40
CA THR A 507 -16.13 -22.95 -7.84
C THR A 507 -15.94 -21.94 -8.97
N VAL A 508 -16.68 -20.84 -8.91
CA VAL A 508 -16.70 -19.82 -9.96
C VAL A 508 -16.21 -18.50 -9.39
N ILE A 509 -15.03 -18.07 -9.83
CA ILE A 509 -14.43 -16.79 -9.46
C ILE A 509 -14.68 -15.79 -10.59
N GLY A 510 -15.74 -15.01 -10.47
CA GLY A 510 -16.15 -14.02 -11.45
C GLY A 510 -17.63 -13.66 -11.35
N LYS A 511 -18.14 -12.90 -12.34
CA LYS A 511 -19.57 -12.54 -12.36
C LYS A 511 -20.43 -13.78 -12.65
N GLY A 512 -21.41 -14.04 -11.79
CA GLY A 512 -22.40 -15.11 -11.93
C GLY A 512 -23.55 -14.91 -10.94
N HIS A 513 -24.69 -15.56 -11.18
CA HIS A 513 -25.83 -15.54 -10.27
C HIS A 513 -26.37 -16.96 -10.10
N LEU A 514 -26.23 -17.51 -8.89
CA LEU A 514 -26.69 -18.87 -8.56
C LEU A 514 -28.17 -19.07 -8.90
N LYS A 515 -29.01 -18.05 -8.66
CA LYS A 515 -30.46 -18.06 -8.93
C LYS A 515 -30.84 -18.27 -10.40
N LYS A 516 -29.91 -18.09 -11.35
CA LYS A 516 -30.16 -18.32 -12.78
C LYS A 516 -29.90 -19.77 -13.20
N LEU A 517 -29.34 -20.60 -12.33
CA LEU A 517 -29.12 -22.02 -12.58
C LEU A 517 -30.36 -22.84 -12.20
N PRO A 518 -30.64 -23.96 -12.89
CA PRO A 518 -31.70 -24.90 -12.49
C PRO A 518 -31.55 -25.32 -11.02
N LYS A 519 -32.67 -25.38 -10.28
CA LYS A 519 -32.66 -25.55 -8.81
C LYS A 519 -31.89 -26.81 -8.38
N GLU A 520 -32.08 -27.89 -9.12
CA GLU A 520 -31.45 -29.20 -8.90
C GLU A 520 -29.92 -29.16 -9.05
N LEU A 521 -29.38 -28.24 -9.84
CA LEU A 521 -27.94 -28.11 -10.09
C LEU A 521 -27.24 -27.11 -9.16
N GLN A 522 -27.99 -26.23 -8.47
CA GLN A 522 -27.41 -25.16 -7.65
C GLN A 522 -26.46 -25.68 -6.56
N GLN A 523 -26.70 -26.88 -6.04
CA GLN A 523 -25.84 -27.53 -5.04
C GLN A 523 -24.40 -27.77 -5.51
N TYR A 524 -24.16 -27.87 -6.82
CA TYR A 524 -22.83 -28.10 -7.38
C TYR A 524 -22.05 -26.83 -7.64
N PHE A 525 -22.65 -25.64 -7.52
CA PHE A 525 -21.99 -24.38 -7.91
C PHE A 525 -21.72 -23.48 -6.70
N ASP A 526 -20.47 -23.03 -6.56
CA ASP A 526 -20.04 -22.07 -5.55
C ASP A 526 -19.62 -20.77 -6.25
N ILE A 527 -20.54 -19.80 -6.32
CA ILE A 527 -20.33 -18.53 -7.02
C ILE A 527 -19.72 -17.49 -6.06
N LYS A 528 -18.41 -17.26 -6.17
CA LYS A 528 -17.67 -16.34 -5.28
C LYS A 528 -17.81 -14.86 -5.64
N GLY A 529 -18.22 -14.54 -6.87
CA GLY A 529 -18.16 -13.18 -7.37
C GLY A 529 -16.74 -12.74 -7.75
N ARG A 530 -16.51 -11.43 -7.89
CA ARG A 530 -15.17 -10.88 -8.14
C ARG A 530 -14.41 -10.78 -6.82
N LEU A 531 -13.37 -11.57 -6.66
CA LEU A 531 -12.49 -11.57 -5.49
C LEU A 531 -11.28 -10.64 -5.68
N PRO A 532 -10.70 -10.10 -4.59
CA PRO A 532 -9.33 -9.58 -4.61
C PRO A 532 -8.32 -10.72 -4.87
N PHE A 533 -7.08 -10.38 -5.23
CA PHE A 533 -6.09 -11.37 -5.70
C PHE A 533 -5.71 -12.38 -4.62
N ASP A 534 -5.49 -11.94 -3.39
CA ASP A 534 -5.21 -12.81 -2.24
C ASP A 534 -6.29 -13.89 -2.07
N LYS A 535 -7.57 -13.50 -2.07
CA LYS A 535 -8.70 -14.43 -1.94
C LYS A 535 -8.91 -15.29 -3.17
N MET A 536 -8.63 -14.77 -4.37
CA MET A 536 -8.67 -15.57 -5.59
C MET A 536 -7.61 -16.68 -5.54
N TYR A 537 -6.39 -16.37 -5.10
CA TYR A 537 -5.31 -17.34 -4.97
C TYR A 537 -5.65 -18.42 -3.94
N ASP A 538 -6.25 -18.05 -2.80
CA ASP A 538 -6.73 -19.01 -1.79
C ASP A 538 -7.74 -20.01 -2.37
N GLU A 539 -8.66 -19.56 -3.22
CA GLU A 539 -9.66 -20.44 -3.83
C GLU A 539 -9.08 -21.34 -4.93
N ILE A 540 -8.05 -20.89 -5.65
CA ILE A 540 -7.35 -21.71 -6.66
C ILE A 540 -6.52 -22.80 -5.98
N GLU A 541 -5.85 -22.51 -4.86
CA GLU A 541 -5.10 -23.53 -4.11
C GLU A 541 -5.98 -24.65 -3.56
N LYS A 542 -7.21 -24.32 -3.14
CA LYS A 542 -8.22 -25.27 -2.65
C LYS A 542 -8.85 -26.11 -3.77
N ALA A 543 -8.66 -25.73 -5.04
CA ALA A 543 -9.22 -26.45 -6.16
C ALA A 543 -8.33 -27.64 -6.55
N ASP A 544 -8.94 -28.69 -7.08
CA ASP A 544 -8.24 -29.83 -7.65
C ASP A 544 -7.87 -29.55 -9.10
N PHE A 545 -8.83 -29.10 -9.90
CA PHE A 545 -8.65 -28.88 -11.33
C PHE A 545 -9.10 -27.50 -11.78
N LEU A 546 -8.41 -26.92 -12.76
CA LEU A 546 -8.83 -25.67 -13.40
C LEU A 546 -9.58 -25.95 -14.71
N ILE A 547 -10.76 -25.36 -14.86
CA ILE A 547 -11.59 -25.46 -16.06
C ILE A 547 -11.33 -24.27 -16.99
N THR A 548 -10.99 -24.59 -18.24
CA THR A 548 -10.81 -23.60 -19.30
C THR A 548 -12.10 -23.33 -20.08
N SER A 549 -12.85 -24.37 -20.46
CA SER A 549 -14.10 -24.33 -21.24
C SER A 549 -13.98 -23.54 -22.56
N TYR A 550 -12.86 -23.74 -23.27
CA TYR A 550 -12.68 -23.21 -24.62
C TYR A 550 -13.48 -24.02 -25.64
N ASP A 551 -13.69 -23.40 -26.81
CA ASP A 551 -14.56 -23.88 -27.88
C ASP A 551 -13.85 -23.50 -29.18
N GLU A 552 -13.43 -24.51 -29.92
CA GLU A 552 -12.64 -24.37 -31.13
C GLU A 552 -13.41 -23.79 -32.31
N THR A 553 -14.74 -23.70 -32.23
CA THR A 553 -15.58 -23.09 -33.27
C THR A 553 -15.77 -21.59 -33.06
N LYS A 554 -15.49 -21.08 -31.86
CA LYS A 554 -15.71 -19.67 -31.49
C LYS A 554 -14.45 -18.83 -31.76
N PRO A 555 -14.50 -17.82 -32.66
CA PRO A 555 -13.35 -16.96 -32.95
C PRO A 555 -12.73 -16.29 -31.72
N GLY A 556 -13.56 -15.95 -30.72
CA GLY A 556 -13.11 -15.36 -29.46
C GLY A 556 -12.27 -16.29 -28.57
N HIS A 557 -12.36 -17.60 -28.77
CA HIS A 557 -11.54 -18.61 -28.10
C HIS A 557 -10.34 -18.99 -28.96
N ILE A 558 -10.52 -19.18 -30.28
CA ILE A 558 -9.44 -19.55 -31.23
C ILE A 558 -8.20 -18.66 -31.08
N ARG A 559 -8.38 -17.37 -30.75
CA ARG A 559 -7.25 -16.46 -30.46
C ARG A 559 -6.29 -16.99 -29.39
N TYR A 560 -6.75 -17.75 -28.40
CA TYR A 560 -5.88 -18.32 -27.36
C TYR A 560 -5.00 -19.46 -27.88
N ASN A 561 -5.28 -19.97 -29.07
CA ASN A 561 -4.45 -20.94 -29.78
C ASN A 561 -3.55 -20.24 -30.82
N THR A 562 -3.99 -19.11 -31.40
CA THR A 562 -3.27 -18.43 -32.49
C THR A 562 -2.52 -17.19 -32.01
N THR A 563 -3.24 -16.10 -31.71
CA THR A 563 -2.68 -14.73 -31.62
C THR A 563 -2.54 -14.15 -30.21
N GLY A 564 -3.18 -14.73 -29.20
CA GLY A 564 -3.21 -14.18 -27.84
C GLY A 564 -3.13 -15.23 -26.74
N THR A 565 -3.08 -14.80 -25.49
CA THR A 565 -2.93 -15.67 -24.31
C THR A 565 -4.10 -15.55 -23.33
N SER A 566 -4.35 -16.60 -22.55
CA SER A 566 -5.38 -16.61 -21.52
C SER A 566 -4.76 -16.64 -20.13
N GLY A 567 -5.18 -15.74 -19.24
CA GLY A 567 -4.73 -15.71 -17.85
C GLY A 567 -4.92 -17.03 -17.08
N ASN A 568 -5.87 -17.88 -17.51
CA ASN A 568 -6.05 -19.22 -16.93
C ASN A 568 -4.78 -20.06 -17.05
N PHE A 569 -4.02 -19.93 -18.14
CA PHE A 569 -2.80 -20.69 -18.33
C PHE A 569 -1.74 -20.31 -17.30
N GLN A 570 -1.57 -19.00 -17.04
CA GLN A 570 -0.64 -18.56 -15.99
C GLN A 570 -1.05 -19.13 -14.63
N LEU A 571 -2.35 -19.15 -14.29
CA LEU A 571 -2.85 -19.77 -13.05
C LEU A 571 -2.56 -21.28 -12.99
N VAL A 572 -2.72 -22.00 -14.10
CA VAL A 572 -2.41 -23.44 -14.18
C VAL A 572 -0.94 -23.69 -13.87
N TYR A 573 -0.02 -22.96 -14.51
CA TYR A 573 1.42 -23.12 -14.27
C TYR A 573 1.81 -22.70 -12.85
N GLY A 574 1.35 -21.52 -12.41
CA GLY A 574 1.75 -20.92 -11.14
C GLY A 574 1.25 -21.69 -9.92
N PHE A 575 0.08 -22.33 -10.02
CA PHE A 575 -0.47 -23.14 -8.94
C PHE A 575 -0.25 -24.65 -9.12
N ALA A 576 0.39 -25.06 -10.22
CA ALA A 576 0.52 -26.46 -10.65
C ALA A 576 -0.80 -27.23 -10.47
N LYS A 577 -1.89 -26.63 -10.97
CA LYS A 577 -3.23 -27.22 -10.94
C LYS A 577 -3.55 -27.83 -12.30
N PRO A 578 -3.58 -29.17 -12.43
CA PRO A 578 -3.94 -29.82 -13.68
C PRO A 578 -5.24 -29.24 -14.23
N CYS A 579 -5.28 -29.00 -15.54
CA CYS A 579 -6.44 -28.39 -16.16
C CYS A 579 -7.26 -29.40 -16.94
N ILE A 580 -8.53 -29.05 -17.16
CA ILE A 580 -9.40 -29.73 -18.12
C ILE A 580 -9.53 -28.82 -19.35
N ILE A 581 -9.05 -29.31 -20.47
CA ILE A 581 -8.86 -28.51 -21.69
C ILE A 581 -9.12 -29.33 -22.95
N ILE A 582 -9.69 -28.67 -23.96
CA ILE A 582 -9.88 -29.26 -25.28
C ILE A 582 -8.51 -29.49 -25.93
N GLU A 583 -8.30 -30.66 -26.53
CA GLU A 583 -7.01 -31.13 -27.03
C GLU A 583 -6.38 -30.16 -28.04
N SER A 584 -7.19 -29.50 -28.87
CA SER A 584 -6.72 -28.52 -29.88
C SER A 584 -6.02 -27.29 -29.28
N PHE A 585 -6.20 -27.01 -27.98
CA PHE A 585 -5.56 -25.90 -27.27
C PHE A 585 -4.41 -26.35 -26.34
N GLY A 586 -4.24 -27.65 -26.12
CA GLY A 586 -3.27 -28.19 -25.17
C GLY A 586 -1.80 -28.02 -25.61
N PRO A 587 -1.39 -28.60 -26.75
CA PRO A 587 0.02 -28.72 -27.12
C PRO A 587 0.80 -27.41 -27.17
N ILE A 588 0.23 -26.33 -27.75
CA ILE A 588 0.94 -25.04 -27.85
C ILE A 588 1.18 -24.38 -26.48
N ASN A 589 0.37 -24.75 -25.49
CA ASN A 589 0.48 -24.29 -24.11
C ASN A 589 1.25 -25.29 -23.23
N GLY A 590 1.72 -26.41 -23.79
CA GLY A 590 2.46 -27.45 -23.06
C GLY A 590 1.57 -28.32 -22.17
N PHE A 591 0.29 -28.43 -22.50
CA PHE A 591 -0.61 -29.39 -21.87
C PHE A 591 -0.74 -30.65 -22.72
N ASP A 592 -0.57 -31.79 -22.06
CA ASP A 592 -0.76 -33.12 -22.63
C ASP A 592 -1.39 -34.05 -21.58
N SER A 593 -1.59 -35.32 -21.94
CA SER A 593 -2.18 -36.32 -21.05
C SER A 593 -1.31 -36.68 -19.82
N SER A 594 -0.04 -36.26 -19.80
CA SER A 594 0.86 -36.48 -18.66
C SER A 594 0.70 -35.43 -17.57
N ASN A 595 0.08 -34.28 -17.86
CA ASN A 595 -0.04 -33.16 -16.92
C ASN A 595 -1.45 -32.54 -16.81
N SER A 596 -2.37 -32.93 -17.69
CA SER A 596 -3.73 -32.39 -17.80
C SER A 596 -4.72 -33.45 -18.25
N ILE A 597 -6.03 -33.16 -18.12
CA ILE A 597 -7.09 -33.98 -18.71
C ILE A 597 -7.52 -33.34 -20.02
N LEU A 598 -7.32 -34.08 -21.11
CA LEU A 598 -7.71 -33.64 -22.46
C LEU A 598 -9.07 -34.23 -22.86
N TYR A 599 -9.83 -33.46 -23.63
CA TYR A 599 -11.05 -33.91 -24.32
C TYR A 599 -11.05 -33.41 -25.76
N LYS A 600 -11.72 -34.12 -26.68
CA LYS A 600 -11.68 -33.78 -28.12
C LYS A 600 -12.85 -32.92 -28.55
N THR A 601 -14.04 -33.17 -28.01
CA THR A 601 -15.27 -32.48 -28.38
C THR A 601 -16.06 -32.04 -27.16
N ASP A 602 -16.93 -31.04 -27.31
CA ASP A 602 -17.79 -30.56 -26.22
C ASP A 602 -18.65 -31.68 -25.59
N SER A 603 -19.07 -32.68 -26.37
CA SER A 603 -19.81 -33.84 -25.83
C SER A 603 -18.97 -34.74 -24.90
N GLU A 604 -17.64 -34.67 -24.98
CA GLU A 604 -16.74 -35.43 -24.09
C GLU A 604 -16.43 -34.67 -22.79
N PHE A 605 -16.85 -33.42 -22.65
CA PHE A 605 -16.48 -32.59 -21.51
C PHE A 605 -17.00 -33.16 -20.18
N ALA A 606 -18.23 -33.69 -20.14
CA ALA A 606 -18.78 -34.38 -18.98
C ALA A 606 -17.93 -35.61 -18.58
N ASN A 607 -17.49 -36.40 -19.57
CA ASN A 607 -16.61 -37.54 -19.33
C ASN A 607 -15.22 -37.10 -18.82
N ALA A 608 -14.72 -35.94 -19.25
CA ALA A 608 -13.47 -35.38 -18.75
C ALA A 608 -13.58 -34.92 -17.29
N LEU A 609 -14.71 -34.30 -16.91
CA LEU A 609 -15.02 -34.00 -15.51
C LEU A 609 -15.10 -35.30 -14.68
N GLN A 610 -15.81 -36.31 -15.18
CA GLN A 610 -15.93 -37.61 -14.52
C GLN A 610 -14.56 -38.27 -14.31
N LYS A 611 -13.68 -38.26 -15.31
CA LYS A 611 -12.28 -38.72 -15.18
C LYS A 611 -11.55 -37.99 -14.05
N GLY A 612 -11.74 -36.69 -13.90
CA GLY A 612 -11.17 -35.91 -12.80
C GLY A 612 -11.75 -36.30 -11.43
N ILE A 613 -13.04 -36.60 -11.37
CA ILE A 613 -13.72 -37.06 -10.15
C ILE A 613 -13.16 -38.41 -9.68
N GLU A 614 -13.08 -39.36 -10.60
CA GLU A 614 -12.67 -40.76 -10.36
C GLU A 614 -11.14 -40.94 -10.23
N MET A 615 -10.35 -39.91 -10.55
CA MET A 615 -8.89 -39.97 -10.50
C MET A 615 -8.39 -40.24 -9.07
N SER A 616 -7.46 -41.19 -8.94
CA SER A 616 -6.80 -41.47 -7.67
C SER A 616 -5.85 -40.33 -7.26
N SER A 617 -5.56 -40.23 -5.96
CA SER A 617 -4.63 -39.23 -5.42
C SER A 617 -3.21 -39.39 -5.98
N GLU A 618 -2.77 -40.62 -6.23
CA GLU A 618 -1.46 -40.94 -6.81
C GLU A 618 -1.37 -40.42 -8.24
N LYS A 619 -2.39 -40.70 -9.07
CA LYS A 619 -2.40 -40.25 -10.46
C LYS A 619 -2.48 -38.73 -10.55
N TYR A 620 -3.28 -38.09 -9.69
CA TYR A 620 -3.33 -36.64 -9.60
C TYR A 620 -1.98 -36.04 -9.22
N SER A 621 -1.30 -36.63 -8.22
CA SER A 621 0.04 -36.19 -7.80
C SER A 621 1.06 -36.31 -8.94
N GLU A 622 0.95 -37.33 -9.79
CA GLU A 622 1.79 -37.47 -10.99
C GLU A 622 1.54 -36.34 -11.99
N LEU A 623 0.27 -36.02 -12.30
CA LEU A 623 -0.08 -34.90 -13.19
C LEU A 623 0.46 -33.57 -12.65
N GLN A 624 0.26 -33.31 -11.36
CA GLN A 624 0.75 -32.11 -10.69
C GLN A 624 2.28 -32.01 -10.73
N LYS A 625 3.00 -33.12 -10.52
CA LYS A 625 4.46 -33.17 -10.61
C LYS A 625 4.95 -32.85 -12.03
N ASN A 626 4.35 -33.44 -13.05
CA ASN A 626 4.72 -33.21 -14.44
C ASN A 626 4.42 -31.77 -14.87
N LEU A 627 3.27 -31.22 -14.44
CA LEU A 627 2.91 -29.83 -14.68
C LEU A 627 3.90 -28.87 -14.01
N LYS A 628 4.29 -29.15 -12.76
CA LYS A 628 5.28 -28.35 -12.04
C LYS A 628 6.64 -28.37 -12.73
N ALA A 629 7.10 -29.54 -13.20
CA ALA A 629 8.35 -29.66 -13.94
C ALA A 629 8.33 -28.86 -15.25
N TYR A 630 7.20 -28.87 -15.96
CA TYR A 630 7.00 -28.02 -17.14
C TYR A 630 7.03 -26.53 -16.79
N ALA A 631 6.30 -26.12 -15.74
CA ALA A 631 6.26 -24.73 -15.28
C ALA A 631 7.66 -24.22 -14.89
N ASP A 632 8.45 -25.03 -14.19
CA ASP A 632 9.83 -24.68 -13.80
C ASP A 632 10.74 -24.49 -15.02
N LYS A 633 10.63 -25.37 -16.02
CA LYS A 633 11.35 -25.19 -17.29
C LYS A 633 10.91 -23.93 -18.02
N LEU A 634 9.60 -23.65 -18.03
CA LEU A 634 9.03 -22.44 -18.64
C LEU A 634 9.51 -21.17 -17.92
N TYR A 635 9.65 -21.21 -16.60
CA TYR A 635 10.18 -20.13 -15.76
C TYR A 635 11.62 -19.81 -16.17
N GLU A 636 12.51 -20.81 -16.18
CA GLU A 636 13.92 -20.62 -16.50
C GLU A 636 14.10 -20.11 -17.94
N ASN A 637 13.35 -20.66 -18.90
CA ASN A 637 13.34 -20.17 -20.28
C ASN A 637 12.86 -18.72 -20.37
N SER A 638 11.81 -18.35 -19.63
CA SER A 638 11.27 -16.98 -19.62
C SER A 638 12.27 -15.99 -19.04
N LYS A 639 12.93 -16.35 -17.94
CA LYS A 639 13.97 -15.55 -17.29
C LYS A 639 15.16 -15.34 -18.23
N GLU A 640 15.61 -16.40 -18.90
CA GLU A 640 16.73 -16.33 -19.84
C GLU A 640 16.39 -15.52 -21.11
N ASN A 641 15.17 -15.67 -21.65
CA ASN A 641 14.70 -14.85 -22.76
C ASN A 641 14.63 -13.37 -22.38
N LEU A 642 14.16 -13.05 -21.18
CA LEU A 642 14.13 -11.69 -20.67
C LEU A 642 15.56 -11.13 -20.49
N ARG A 643 16.49 -11.92 -19.95
CA ARG A 643 17.90 -11.55 -19.82
C ARG A 643 18.50 -11.20 -21.19
N LYS A 644 18.38 -12.09 -22.16
CA LYS A 644 18.86 -11.86 -23.54
C LYS A 644 18.28 -10.60 -24.14
N LEU A 645 16.96 -10.41 -24.02
CA LEU A 645 16.30 -9.21 -24.54
C LEU A 645 16.86 -7.93 -23.90
N ILE A 646 17.06 -7.93 -22.57
CA ILE A 646 17.64 -6.78 -21.86
C ILE A 646 19.07 -6.51 -22.33
N THR A 647 19.91 -7.54 -22.46
CA THR A 647 21.31 -7.42 -22.89
C THR A 647 21.43 -6.93 -24.35
N THR A 648 20.71 -7.58 -25.27
CA THR A 648 20.74 -7.26 -26.71
C THR A 648 20.22 -5.86 -26.99
N LYS A 649 19.15 -5.45 -26.29
CA LYS A 649 18.55 -4.14 -26.50
C LYS A 649 19.33 -3.05 -25.75
N GLY A 650 19.72 -3.28 -24.51
CA GLY A 650 20.39 -2.30 -23.64
C GLY A 650 21.87 -2.01 -23.95
N GLY A 651 22.44 -2.61 -24.99
CA GLY A 651 23.83 -2.35 -25.42
C GLY A 651 24.91 -2.80 -24.43
N ILE A 652 24.57 -3.70 -23.49
CA ILE A 652 25.53 -4.27 -22.54
C ILE A 652 26.16 -5.47 -23.24
N ASN A 653 27.28 -5.28 -23.93
CA ASN A 653 28.12 -6.42 -24.31
C ASN A 653 28.77 -6.95 -23.03
N GLU A 654 28.63 -8.26 -22.78
CA GLU A 654 29.22 -8.98 -21.65
C GLU A 654 30.74 -8.79 -21.55
#